data_AF-A0A9D8KTP1-F1
#
_entry.id   AF-A0A9D8KTP1-F1
#
_cell.length_a   1.000
_cell.length_b   1.000
_cell.length_c   1.000
_cell.angle_alpha   90.00
_cell.angle_beta   90.00
_cell.angle_gamma   90.00
#
_symmetry.space_group_name_H-M   'P 1'
#
loop_
_entity.id
_entity.type
_entity.pdbx_description
1 polymer ?
#
loop_
_entity_poly.entity_id
_entity_poly.type
_entity_poly.pdbx_seq_one_letter_code
_entity_poly.pdbx_strand_id
1 'polypeptide(L)'
;MPTASGVKSYSLVTAATYGATGTGLDQIVEYIYRDLGLAGATDGKDIRAGAQAANRLNEMIVQAAQATHAADDKVFTAAEVTAMNAYLRTNFRTEWALAHGDDETGFETGFHLVQNDGGTTRYRGEQLLDTVVDGIYHMGFEIRDGRFLNEDGDPNASVEKVAEWLTQFYTDHSTSGTGLDRITDLIMADPGLDRRIADAQIAAGADSANGLNQMLRGALSATGVAGDNWISVADVVALNGYLRADAGRQAAWTRLHGDDEKRLETGFHKVQNDGATTTFFGENLVNTVADGIYHLGFMIKDGHLLNEDGDRNASLSDVADWLNYFLVDASTTGTGLDRIVDMIKSDRGLARNTEAFDINQGAKAANALNQIIVDLIGKTGAHADGWITVEELVQMNRLVRDDAALLKQWTDLHGDDEGDETSGYHFVQGNGATTNFFGRNLVDTVGDGIYHLGFEIRDGRFLNEDGNPNATLSDVATWLNFFYGKAPIVLGDEAANTINGDERGEQINAGGGNDTVAGGGGNDLIYGGWGSDSLSGGDGEDLIYGGTGNDSLAGGDGNDIFRVTGNTDCGFEGYDKYDGGAGRDRIVAYGGKVDIGLTAFAPKNGVETVDASGAGGPVRLLGDWADNLLDFSATTFIGKVSIDGGGGQDRIIGSSGADVMLGGYGADILDGRAGNDRISGGSGGDTFLFGKAWGRDVVTDFQDGVDRLDLRDAGVTKLKDLHIAAIGNDASISWEGNEILLVGVKTADLGISDFIL
;
A
#
# COMPACT_ATOMS: atom_id res chain seq x y z
N MET A 1 -2.79 2.91 -27.80
CA MET A 1 -3.37 3.89 -28.76
C MET A 1 -4.45 4.66 -28.00
N PRO A 2 -4.47 6.01 -28.04
CA PRO A 2 -5.47 6.77 -27.30
C PRO A 2 -6.83 6.65 -28.01
N THR A 3 -7.87 6.25 -27.28
CA THR A 3 -9.24 6.21 -27.77
C THR A 3 -9.79 7.63 -27.85
N ALA A 4 -10.39 7.95 -29.00
CA ALA A 4 -10.74 9.31 -29.41
C ALA A 4 -12.03 9.87 -28.76
N SER A 5 -12.29 9.64 -27.48
CA SER A 5 -13.56 10.05 -26.84
C SER A 5 -13.47 10.81 -25.53
N GLY A 6 -12.30 11.07 -24.94
CA GLY A 6 -12.17 11.94 -23.74
C GLY A 6 -12.83 11.43 -22.45
N VAL A 7 -13.79 10.50 -22.52
CA VAL A 7 -14.37 9.81 -21.36
C VAL A 7 -13.44 8.66 -20.99
N LYS A 8 -12.47 8.96 -20.12
CA LYS A 8 -11.67 7.94 -19.45
C LYS A 8 -12.55 7.29 -18.38
N SER A 9 -12.71 5.98 -18.48
CA SER A 9 -13.21 5.14 -17.40
C SER A 9 -12.34 5.37 -16.18
N TYR A 10 -12.97 5.56 -15.01
CA TYR A 10 -12.31 5.60 -13.71
C TYR A 10 -11.07 4.72 -13.64
N SER A 11 -10.01 5.22 -13.02
CA SER A 11 -8.88 4.47 -12.48
C SER A 11 -9.28 3.32 -11.52
N LEU A 12 -10.57 3.18 -11.15
CA LEU A 12 -11.15 1.97 -10.51
C LEU A 12 -12.03 1.09 -11.44
N VAL A 13 -12.15 1.43 -12.72
CA VAL A 13 -12.77 0.64 -13.82
C VAL A 13 -11.73 0.32 -14.92
N THR A 14 -10.46 0.61 -14.67
CA THR A 14 -9.34 -0.21 -15.20
C THR A 14 -8.56 -0.86 -14.06
N ALA A 15 -9.24 -1.34 -13.02
CA ALA A 15 -8.77 -2.56 -12.40
C ALA A 15 -8.92 -3.69 -13.44
N ALA A 16 -7.98 -4.63 -13.49
CA ALA A 16 -8.16 -5.83 -14.30
C ALA A 16 -9.57 -6.37 -14.04
N THR A 17 -10.35 -6.68 -15.09
CA THR A 17 -11.61 -7.41 -14.94
C THR A 17 -11.30 -8.68 -14.15
N TYR A 18 -11.60 -8.66 -12.84
CA TYR A 18 -11.39 -9.79 -11.96
C TYR A 18 -12.50 -10.82 -12.18
N GLY A 19 -13.71 -10.37 -12.54
CA GLY A 19 -14.80 -11.21 -13.01
C GLY A 19 -14.57 -11.76 -14.42
N ALA A 20 -14.81 -13.05 -14.60
CA ALA A 20 -14.56 -13.77 -15.85
C ALA A 20 -15.82 -13.97 -16.72
N THR A 21 -17.01 -13.67 -16.20
CA THR A 21 -18.26 -14.11 -16.84
C THR A 21 -18.86 -13.12 -17.83
N GLY A 22 -18.54 -11.83 -17.69
CA GLY A 22 -19.20 -10.76 -18.46
C GLY A 22 -20.68 -10.61 -18.10
N THR A 23 -21.06 -11.01 -16.89
CA THR A 23 -22.42 -10.88 -16.33
C THR A 23 -22.34 -10.19 -14.97
N GLY A 24 -23.46 -9.75 -14.41
CA GLY A 24 -23.45 -9.04 -13.12
C GLY A 24 -22.97 -9.91 -11.95
N LEU A 25 -22.86 -11.23 -12.12
CA LEU A 25 -22.24 -12.12 -11.13
C LEU A 25 -20.78 -11.73 -10.85
N ASP A 26 -20.12 -11.06 -11.79
CA ASP A 26 -18.77 -10.52 -11.62
C ASP A 26 -18.69 -9.53 -10.44
N GLN A 27 -19.80 -8.90 -10.05
CA GLN A 27 -19.87 -8.04 -8.86
C GLN A 27 -19.55 -8.81 -7.56
N ILE A 28 -19.91 -10.11 -7.47
CA ILE A 28 -19.58 -10.93 -6.29
C ILE A 28 -18.06 -11.01 -6.11
N VAL A 29 -17.34 -11.17 -7.21
CA VAL A 29 -15.87 -11.23 -7.22
C VAL A 29 -15.28 -9.88 -6.84
N GLU A 30 -15.84 -8.78 -7.35
CA GLU A 30 -15.42 -7.44 -6.96
C GLU A 30 -15.66 -7.15 -5.47
N TYR A 31 -16.78 -7.61 -4.91
CA TYR A 31 -17.08 -7.46 -3.49
C TYR A 31 -16.10 -8.23 -2.61
N ILE A 32 -15.68 -9.44 -3.00
CA ILE A 32 -14.64 -10.20 -2.28
C ILE A 32 -13.34 -9.39 -2.19
N TYR A 33 -12.91 -8.77 -3.29
CA TYR A 33 -11.68 -7.95 -3.30
C TYR A 33 -11.79 -6.61 -2.57
N ARG A 34 -13.01 -6.08 -2.42
CA ARG A 34 -13.26 -4.75 -1.84
C ARG A 34 -13.79 -4.79 -0.42
N ASP A 35 -14.03 -5.99 0.14
CA ASP A 35 -14.53 -6.14 1.49
C ASP A 35 -13.42 -5.83 2.50
N LEU A 36 -13.55 -4.68 3.17
CA LEU A 36 -12.58 -4.22 4.17
C LEU A 36 -12.50 -5.15 5.40
N GLY A 37 -13.57 -5.90 5.67
CA GLY A 37 -13.61 -6.88 6.73
C GLY A 37 -12.77 -8.10 6.40
N LEU A 38 -12.94 -8.67 5.20
CA LEU A 38 -12.06 -9.73 4.70
C LEU A 38 -10.61 -9.26 4.63
N ALA A 39 -10.38 -8.06 4.06
CA ALA A 39 -9.03 -7.52 3.95
C ALA A 39 -8.31 -7.36 5.31
N GLY A 40 -9.07 -7.22 6.40
CA GLY A 40 -8.54 -7.13 7.77
C GLY A 40 -8.50 -8.44 8.55
N ALA A 41 -9.10 -9.52 8.05
CA ALA A 41 -9.29 -10.77 8.80
C ALA A 41 -8.86 -12.04 8.04
N THR A 42 -8.68 -11.97 6.72
CA THR A 42 -8.40 -13.10 5.83
C THR A 42 -7.10 -12.84 5.07
N ASP A 43 -6.29 -13.89 4.89
CA ASP A 43 -5.05 -13.81 4.10
C ASP A 43 -5.38 -13.44 2.64
N GLY A 44 -4.59 -12.53 2.04
CA GLY A 44 -4.77 -12.11 0.66
C GLY A 44 -4.72 -13.27 -0.34
N LYS A 45 -4.03 -14.38 -0.04
CA LYS A 45 -4.02 -15.59 -0.87
C LYS A 45 -5.37 -16.32 -0.85
N ASP A 46 -6.02 -16.34 0.30
CA ASP A 46 -7.31 -17.00 0.54
C ASP A 46 -8.43 -16.14 -0.05
N ILE A 47 -8.34 -14.81 0.06
CA ILE A 47 -9.19 -13.87 -0.68
C ILE A 47 -9.12 -14.10 -2.19
N ARG A 48 -7.90 -14.24 -2.75
CA ARG A 48 -7.73 -14.51 -4.19
C ARG A 48 -8.25 -15.88 -4.60
N ALA A 49 -7.97 -16.91 -3.81
CA ALA A 49 -8.43 -18.27 -4.09
C ALA A 49 -9.96 -18.36 -3.99
N GLY A 50 -10.57 -17.75 -2.97
CA GLY A 50 -12.02 -17.60 -2.82
C GLY A 50 -12.64 -16.81 -3.96
N ALA A 51 -12.01 -15.72 -4.42
CA ALA A 51 -12.45 -14.97 -5.59
C ALA A 51 -12.34 -15.76 -6.91
N GLN A 52 -11.30 -16.59 -7.07
CA GLN A 52 -11.15 -17.50 -8.22
C GLN A 52 -12.20 -18.61 -8.20
N ALA A 53 -12.50 -19.14 -7.02
CA ALA A 53 -13.58 -20.09 -6.80
C ALA A 53 -14.94 -19.49 -7.14
N ALA A 54 -15.23 -18.28 -6.65
CA ALA A 54 -16.43 -17.51 -6.98
C ALA A 54 -16.57 -17.30 -8.50
N ASN A 55 -15.49 -16.91 -9.19
CA ASN A 55 -15.45 -16.83 -10.65
C ASN A 55 -15.86 -18.15 -11.30
N ARG A 56 -15.28 -19.26 -10.85
CA ARG A 56 -15.55 -20.57 -11.44
C ARG A 56 -17.01 -20.98 -11.22
N LEU A 57 -17.56 -20.74 -10.04
CA LEU A 57 -18.98 -20.98 -9.71
C LEU A 57 -19.88 -20.12 -10.61
N ASN A 58 -19.56 -18.83 -10.77
CA ASN A 58 -20.29 -17.90 -11.62
C ASN A 58 -20.32 -18.35 -13.08
N GLU A 59 -19.19 -18.80 -13.65
CA GLU A 59 -19.12 -19.34 -15.02
C GLU A 59 -20.07 -20.53 -15.22
N MET A 60 -20.18 -21.42 -14.23
CA MET A 60 -21.06 -22.58 -14.28
C MET A 60 -22.53 -22.17 -14.16
N ILE A 61 -22.86 -21.16 -13.34
CA ILE A 61 -24.20 -20.58 -13.25
C ILE A 61 -24.63 -20.01 -14.61
N VAL A 62 -23.77 -19.23 -15.28
CA VAL A 62 -24.03 -18.66 -16.61
C VAL A 62 -24.29 -19.76 -17.64
N GLN A 63 -23.49 -20.82 -17.64
CA GLN A 63 -23.70 -21.96 -18.54
C GLN A 63 -25.03 -22.68 -18.27
N ALA A 64 -25.40 -22.86 -17.00
CA ALA A 64 -26.67 -23.46 -16.62
C ALA A 64 -27.87 -22.60 -17.04
N ALA A 65 -27.79 -21.28 -16.86
CA ALA A 65 -28.83 -20.35 -17.27
C ALA A 65 -29.03 -20.40 -18.80
N GLN A 66 -27.94 -20.31 -19.57
CA GLN A 66 -27.98 -20.41 -21.03
C GLN A 66 -28.56 -21.74 -21.53
N ALA A 67 -28.19 -22.86 -20.89
CA ALA A 67 -28.65 -24.19 -21.29
C ALA A 67 -30.14 -24.44 -20.97
N THR A 68 -30.68 -23.73 -19.98
CA THR A 68 -32.06 -23.88 -19.51
C THR A 68 -33.00 -22.78 -19.98
N HIS A 69 -32.47 -21.76 -20.69
CA HIS A 69 -33.20 -20.55 -21.05
C HIS A 69 -33.75 -19.82 -19.82
N ALA A 70 -33.04 -19.91 -18.69
CA ALA A 70 -33.41 -19.23 -17.47
C ALA A 70 -33.11 -17.73 -17.58
N ALA A 71 -34.05 -16.90 -17.09
CA ALA A 71 -33.95 -15.45 -17.10
C ALA A 71 -33.75 -14.84 -18.50
N ASP A 72 -34.32 -15.46 -19.55
CA ASP A 72 -34.45 -14.85 -20.88
C ASP A 72 -35.22 -13.51 -20.81
N ASP A 73 -36.08 -13.35 -19.81
CA ASP A 73 -36.82 -12.12 -19.48
C ASP A 73 -36.14 -11.27 -18.40
N LYS A 74 -34.90 -11.61 -18.01
CA LYS A 74 -34.09 -10.98 -16.97
C LYS A 74 -34.62 -11.15 -15.54
N VAL A 75 -35.46 -12.15 -15.29
CA VAL A 75 -35.89 -12.49 -13.92
C VAL A 75 -35.77 -13.99 -13.72
N PHE A 76 -35.17 -14.42 -12.62
CA PHE A 76 -35.16 -15.83 -12.25
C PHE A 76 -36.41 -16.16 -11.44
N THR A 77 -37.08 -17.24 -11.85
CA THR A 77 -38.15 -17.88 -11.09
C THR A 77 -37.62 -19.11 -10.36
N ALA A 78 -38.30 -19.53 -9.30
CA ALA A 78 -37.94 -20.75 -8.58
C ALA A 78 -37.94 -22.00 -9.49
N ALA A 79 -38.80 -22.02 -10.52
CA ALA A 79 -38.83 -23.10 -11.50
C ALA A 79 -37.57 -23.13 -12.39
N GLU A 80 -37.09 -21.96 -12.81
CA GLU A 80 -35.85 -21.83 -13.58
C GLU A 80 -34.63 -22.18 -12.74
N VAL A 81 -34.54 -21.70 -11.51
CA VAL A 81 -33.45 -22.06 -10.59
C VAL A 81 -33.45 -23.56 -10.30
N THR A 82 -34.62 -24.20 -10.18
CA THR A 82 -34.71 -25.66 -10.05
C THR A 82 -34.17 -26.38 -11.29
N ALA A 83 -34.49 -25.88 -12.49
CA ALA A 83 -34.01 -26.44 -13.75
C ALA A 83 -32.49 -26.26 -13.91
N MET A 84 -31.96 -25.08 -13.56
CA MET A 84 -30.53 -24.80 -13.52
C MET A 84 -29.81 -25.72 -12.53
N ASN A 85 -30.35 -25.89 -11.32
CA ASN A 85 -29.76 -26.77 -10.33
C ASN A 85 -29.67 -28.22 -10.85
N ALA A 86 -30.72 -28.72 -11.51
CA ALA A 86 -30.71 -30.04 -12.13
C ALA A 86 -29.61 -30.16 -13.21
N TYR A 87 -29.39 -29.10 -13.99
CA TYR A 87 -28.32 -29.03 -14.98
C TYR A 87 -26.93 -29.03 -14.33
N LEU A 88 -26.69 -28.20 -13.32
CA LEU A 88 -25.44 -28.14 -12.56
C LEU A 88 -25.08 -29.49 -11.95
N ARG A 89 -26.06 -30.16 -11.32
CA ARG A 89 -25.90 -31.50 -10.74
C ARG A 89 -25.58 -32.59 -11.76
N THR A 90 -26.05 -32.43 -12.98
CA THR A 90 -25.83 -33.42 -14.05
C THR A 90 -24.48 -33.21 -14.73
N ASN A 91 -24.06 -31.96 -14.93
CA ASN A 91 -22.92 -31.63 -15.80
C ASN A 91 -21.68 -31.14 -15.04
N PHE A 92 -21.84 -30.54 -13.86
CA PHE A 92 -20.76 -29.85 -13.14
C PHE A 92 -20.57 -30.33 -11.69
N ARG A 93 -21.24 -31.40 -11.24
CA ARG A 93 -21.24 -31.82 -9.83
C ARG A 93 -19.86 -31.83 -9.15
N THR A 94 -18.84 -32.40 -9.80
CA THR A 94 -17.50 -32.50 -9.21
C THR A 94 -16.77 -31.16 -9.21
N GLU A 95 -16.86 -30.40 -10.30
CA GLU A 95 -16.22 -29.09 -10.43
C GLU A 95 -16.88 -28.05 -9.52
N TRP A 96 -18.20 -28.15 -9.35
CA TRP A 96 -18.97 -27.33 -8.44
C TRP A 96 -18.55 -27.57 -6.99
N ALA A 97 -18.52 -28.82 -6.53
CA ALA A 97 -18.10 -29.14 -5.17
C ALA A 97 -16.66 -28.66 -4.87
N LEU A 98 -15.75 -28.79 -5.83
CA LEU A 98 -14.36 -28.34 -5.67
C LEU A 98 -14.22 -26.81 -5.63
N ALA A 99 -15.02 -26.09 -6.42
CA ALA A 99 -15.03 -24.63 -6.40
C ALA A 99 -15.80 -24.09 -5.18
N HIS A 100 -16.85 -24.78 -4.72
CA HIS A 100 -17.59 -24.44 -3.50
C HIS A 100 -16.68 -24.51 -2.29
N GLY A 101 -16.00 -25.65 -2.11
CA GLY A 101 -15.09 -25.86 -0.97
C GLY A 101 -15.51 -27.01 -0.09
N ASP A 102 -14.67 -27.26 0.93
CA ASP A 102 -14.88 -28.19 2.04
C ASP A 102 -14.57 -27.42 3.33
N ASP A 103 -15.44 -27.50 4.34
CA ASP A 103 -15.30 -26.93 5.68
C ASP A 103 -15.17 -27.98 6.79
N GLU A 104 -15.24 -29.28 6.47
CA GLU A 104 -15.42 -30.35 7.48
C GLU A 104 -14.12 -30.78 8.18
N THR A 105 -12.94 -30.37 7.69
CA THR A 105 -11.64 -30.87 8.19
C THR A 105 -10.71 -29.81 8.79
N GLY A 106 -11.22 -28.58 9.01
CA GLY A 106 -10.44 -27.46 9.56
C GLY A 106 -9.42 -26.86 8.58
N PHE A 107 -9.52 -27.23 7.29
CA PHE A 107 -8.83 -26.59 6.18
C PHE A 107 -9.90 -26.19 5.16
N GLU A 108 -10.23 -24.91 5.12
CA GLU A 108 -11.15 -24.37 4.12
C GLU A 108 -10.49 -24.41 2.73
N THR A 109 -11.30 -24.67 1.71
CA THR A 109 -10.89 -24.62 0.31
C THR A 109 -11.99 -23.97 -0.51
N GLY A 110 -11.72 -23.60 -1.77
CA GLY A 110 -12.75 -23.04 -2.64
C GLY A 110 -13.28 -21.69 -2.15
N PHE A 111 -14.59 -21.48 -2.25
CA PHE A 111 -15.25 -20.25 -1.79
C PHE A 111 -15.28 -20.14 -0.26
N HIS A 112 -15.21 -21.25 0.47
CA HIS A 112 -15.19 -21.23 1.94
C HIS A 112 -13.96 -20.50 2.52
N LEU A 113 -12.92 -20.23 1.72
CA LEU A 113 -11.76 -19.40 2.10
C LEU A 113 -12.07 -17.92 2.34
N VAL A 114 -13.29 -17.48 2.00
CA VAL A 114 -13.75 -16.09 2.18
C VAL A 114 -15.11 -16.02 2.86
N GLN A 115 -15.59 -17.14 3.39
CA GLN A 115 -16.92 -17.27 3.98
C GLN A 115 -16.78 -17.50 5.48
N ASN A 116 -17.40 -16.62 6.27
CA ASN A 116 -17.21 -16.50 7.72
C ASN A 116 -15.81 -16.00 8.14
N ASP A 117 -14.99 -15.52 7.20
CA ASP A 117 -13.62 -15.05 7.44
C ASP A 117 -13.51 -13.55 7.72
N GLY A 118 -14.59 -12.93 8.19
CA GLY A 118 -14.59 -11.52 8.60
C GLY A 118 -15.13 -10.55 7.56
N GLY A 119 -15.74 -11.02 6.47
CA GLY A 119 -16.47 -10.17 5.53
C GLY A 119 -17.51 -9.28 6.22
N THR A 120 -17.50 -7.99 5.91
CA THR A 120 -18.39 -6.98 6.54
C THR A 120 -19.42 -6.40 5.58
N THR A 121 -19.29 -6.68 4.29
CA THR A 121 -20.23 -6.20 3.27
C THR A 121 -21.59 -6.80 3.53
N ARG A 122 -22.59 -5.94 3.59
CA ARG A 122 -23.98 -6.33 3.76
C ARG A 122 -24.75 -6.08 2.48
N TYR A 123 -25.64 -7.01 2.18
CA TYR A 123 -26.59 -6.90 1.10
C TYR A 123 -28.00 -7.03 1.67
N ARG A 124 -28.80 -5.96 1.58
CA ARG A 124 -30.16 -5.88 2.15
C ARG A 124 -30.22 -6.24 3.65
N GLY A 125 -29.16 -5.89 4.37
CA GLY A 125 -29.01 -6.17 5.81
C GLY A 125 -28.50 -7.56 6.16
N GLU A 126 -28.44 -8.48 5.19
CA GLU A 126 -27.85 -9.81 5.31
C GLU A 126 -26.33 -9.74 5.05
N GLN A 127 -25.55 -10.69 5.57
CA GLN A 127 -24.11 -10.75 5.26
C GLN A 127 -23.92 -11.20 3.82
N LEU A 128 -23.20 -10.41 3.01
CA LEU A 128 -23.12 -10.66 1.58
C LEU A 128 -22.48 -12.03 1.31
N LEU A 129 -21.30 -12.29 1.85
CA LEU A 129 -20.58 -13.54 1.59
C LEU A 129 -21.18 -14.71 2.38
N ASP A 130 -21.37 -14.51 3.69
CA ASP A 130 -21.79 -15.57 4.62
C ASP A 130 -23.26 -15.99 4.53
N THR A 131 -24.08 -15.32 3.72
CA THR A 131 -25.52 -15.62 3.64
C THR A 131 -26.02 -15.57 2.21
N VAL A 132 -25.79 -14.46 1.52
CA VAL A 132 -26.36 -14.24 0.19
C VAL A 132 -25.61 -15.05 -0.87
N VAL A 133 -24.29 -14.88 -0.94
CA VAL A 133 -23.44 -15.57 -1.91
C VAL A 133 -23.33 -17.05 -1.57
N ASP A 134 -23.13 -17.39 -0.29
CA ASP A 134 -23.22 -18.76 0.20
C ASP A 134 -24.51 -19.46 -0.27
N GLY A 135 -25.67 -18.83 -0.05
CA GLY A 135 -26.95 -19.40 -0.45
C GLY A 135 -27.12 -19.54 -1.97
N ILE A 136 -26.52 -18.66 -2.78
CA ILE A 136 -26.44 -18.83 -4.25
C ILE A 136 -25.54 -20.02 -4.61
N TYR A 137 -24.37 -20.12 -3.98
CA TYR A 137 -23.37 -21.14 -4.30
C TYR A 137 -23.72 -22.54 -3.77
N HIS A 138 -24.72 -22.64 -2.91
CA HIS A 138 -25.42 -23.88 -2.58
C HIS A 138 -26.32 -24.43 -3.71
N MET A 139 -26.43 -23.72 -4.83
CA MET A 139 -26.80 -24.38 -6.09
C MET A 139 -25.84 -25.53 -6.38
N GLY A 140 -26.20 -26.50 -7.20
CA GLY A 140 -25.42 -27.74 -7.35
C GLY A 140 -25.66 -28.79 -6.26
N PHE A 141 -26.27 -28.43 -5.11
CA PHE A 141 -26.64 -29.38 -4.05
C PHE A 141 -28.11 -29.84 -4.13
N GLU A 142 -28.48 -30.83 -3.31
CA GLU A 142 -29.82 -31.44 -3.37
C GLU A 142 -30.89 -30.44 -2.93
N ILE A 143 -32.05 -30.44 -3.61
CA ILE A 143 -33.22 -29.66 -3.15
C ILE A 143 -34.18 -30.61 -2.42
N ARG A 144 -34.57 -30.24 -1.20
CA ARG A 144 -35.60 -30.92 -0.41
C ARG A 144 -36.55 -29.90 0.19
N ASP A 145 -37.86 -30.14 0.05
CA ASP A 145 -38.91 -29.27 0.57
C ASP A 145 -38.76 -27.79 0.15
N GLY A 146 -38.28 -27.54 -1.07
CA GLY A 146 -38.09 -26.19 -1.62
C GLY A 146 -36.84 -25.46 -1.12
N ARG A 147 -35.90 -26.16 -0.46
CA ARG A 147 -34.64 -25.58 0.02
C ARG A 147 -33.45 -26.36 -0.50
N PHE A 148 -32.35 -25.66 -0.75
CA PHE A 148 -31.04 -26.29 -0.98
C PHE A 148 -30.55 -26.91 0.32
N LEU A 149 -29.88 -28.06 0.22
CA LEU A 149 -29.19 -28.67 1.34
C LEU A 149 -27.69 -28.31 1.27
N ASN A 150 -27.05 -28.13 2.42
CA ASN A 150 -25.58 -28.09 2.50
C ASN A 150 -24.98 -29.50 2.38
N GLU A 151 -23.66 -29.58 2.50
CA GLU A 151 -22.83 -30.79 2.45
C GLU A 151 -23.29 -31.84 3.48
N ASP A 152 -23.70 -31.40 4.67
CA ASP A 152 -24.21 -32.22 5.77
C ASP A 152 -25.67 -32.68 5.59
N GLY A 153 -26.37 -32.15 4.60
CA GLY A 153 -27.79 -32.45 4.33
C GLY A 153 -28.78 -31.61 5.14
N ASP A 154 -28.32 -30.55 5.81
CA ASP A 154 -29.13 -29.57 6.51
C ASP A 154 -29.68 -28.50 5.55
N PRO A 155 -30.89 -27.94 5.81
CA PRO A 155 -31.49 -26.95 4.91
C PRO A 155 -30.78 -25.59 4.94
N ASN A 156 -30.24 -25.15 3.79
CA ASN A 156 -29.78 -23.77 3.53
C ASN A 156 -30.91 -22.93 2.88
N ALA A 157 -30.62 -22.02 1.96
CA ALA A 157 -31.57 -21.07 1.37
C ALA A 157 -32.71 -21.75 0.60
N SER A 158 -33.89 -21.10 0.55
CA SER A 158 -34.98 -21.58 -0.30
C SER A 158 -34.71 -21.28 -1.77
N VAL A 159 -35.29 -22.09 -2.65
CA VAL A 159 -35.16 -21.90 -4.10
C VAL A 159 -35.71 -20.54 -4.53
N GLU A 160 -36.78 -20.06 -3.88
CA GLU A 160 -37.33 -18.73 -4.10
C GLU A 160 -36.33 -17.62 -3.74
N LYS A 161 -35.64 -17.74 -2.61
CA LYS A 161 -34.68 -16.74 -2.15
C LYS A 161 -33.43 -16.69 -3.04
N VAL A 162 -32.97 -17.85 -3.51
CA VAL A 162 -31.88 -17.91 -4.50
C VAL A 162 -32.30 -17.33 -5.84
N ALA A 163 -33.55 -17.51 -6.28
CA ALA A 163 -34.06 -16.87 -7.49
C ALA A 163 -34.10 -15.33 -7.36
N GLU A 164 -34.47 -14.82 -6.18
CA GLU A 164 -34.41 -13.39 -5.87
C GLU A 164 -32.98 -12.85 -5.95
N TRP A 165 -32.03 -13.48 -5.26
CA TRP A 165 -30.62 -13.07 -5.28
C TRP A 165 -29.98 -13.21 -6.67
N LEU A 166 -30.23 -14.31 -7.37
CA LEU A 166 -29.73 -14.49 -8.73
C LEU A 166 -30.28 -13.42 -9.68
N THR A 167 -31.56 -13.07 -9.59
CA THR A 167 -32.10 -11.96 -10.41
C THR A 167 -31.28 -10.69 -10.20
N GLN A 168 -30.88 -10.41 -8.96
CA GLN A 168 -30.16 -9.18 -8.60
C GLN A 168 -28.70 -9.17 -9.04
N PHE A 169 -27.97 -10.27 -8.85
CA PHE A 169 -26.56 -10.34 -9.27
C PHE A 169 -26.42 -10.71 -10.74
N TYR A 170 -27.20 -11.65 -11.25
CA TYR A 170 -27.05 -12.13 -12.62
C TYR A 170 -27.48 -11.10 -13.67
N THR A 171 -28.53 -10.32 -13.38
CA THR A 171 -28.95 -9.26 -14.29
C THR A 171 -28.17 -8.00 -13.97
N ASP A 172 -27.16 -7.75 -14.80
CA ASP A 172 -26.31 -6.59 -14.64
C ASP A 172 -27.14 -5.31 -14.90
N HIS A 173 -27.60 -4.71 -13.81
CA HIS A 173 -28.28 -3.42 -13.80
C HIS A 173 -27.31 -2.24 -13.92
N SER A 174 -26.02 -2.50 -14.14
CA SER A 174 -24.93 -1.52 -14.03
C SER A 174 -24.00 -1.61 -15.25
N THR A 175 -24.59 -1.52 -16.45
CA THR A 175 -23.91 -1.81 -17.74
C THR A 175 -23.53 -0.56 -18.53
N SER A 176 -23.61 0.64 -17.94
CA SER A 176 -23.21 1.84 -18.66
C SER A 176 -21.70 1.87 -18.91
N GLY A 177 -20.90 1.24 -18.05
CA GLY A 177 -19.43 1.27 -18.07
C GLY A 177 -18.90 2.63 -17.60
N THR A 178 -19.63 3.29 -16.70
CA THR A 178 -19.29 4.62 -16.15
C THR A 178 -19.54 4.63 -14.64
N GLY A 179 -19.01 5.61 -13.92
CA GLY A 179 -19.24 5.69 -12.47
C GLY A 179 -20.70 5.94 -12.07
N LEU A 180 -21.58 6.27 -13.02
CA LEU A 180 -23.04 6.31 -12.79
C LEU A 180 -23.61 4.93 -12.44
N ASP A 181 -22.92 3.85 -12.79
CA ASP A 181 -23.28 2.48 -12.39
C ASP A 181 -23.33 2.32 -10.86
N ARG A 182 -22.61 3.19 -10.11
CA ARG A 182 -22.73 3.25 -8.65
C ARG A 182 -24.14 3.63 -8.19
N ILE A 183 -24.88 4.43 -8.96
CA ILE A 183 -26.27 4.80 -8.63
C ILE A 183 -27.16 3.55 -8.72
N THR A 184 -27.02 2.75 -9.77
CA THR A 184 -27.81 1.53 -9.96
C THR A 184 -27.48 0.47 -8.92
N ASP A 185 -26.20 0.30 -8.58
CA ASP A 185 -25.78 -0.61 -7.50
C ASP A 185 -26.39 -0.21 -6.14
N LEU A 186 -26.38 1.10 -5.83
CA LEU A 186 -26.89 1.62 -4.57
C LEU A 186 -28.42 1.62 -4.48
N ILE A 187 -29.14 1.75 -5.60
CA ILE A 187 -30.59 1.50 -5.64
C ILE A 187 -30.88 0.04 -5.28
N MET A 188 -30.14 -0.90 -5.87
CA MET A 188 -30.31 -2.33 -5.62
C MET A 188 -29.97 -2.74 -4.18
N ALA A 189 -29.03 -2.03 -3.55
CA ALA A 189 -28.56 -2.28 -2.19
C ALA A 189 -29.28 -1.45 -1.11
N ASP A 190 -30.20 -0.53 -1.47
CA ASP A 190 -30.79 0.41 -0.51
C ASP A 190 -31.62 -0.30 0.57
N PRO A 191 -31.24 -0.21 1.86
CA PRO A 191 -31.95 -0.89 2.95
C PRO A 191 -33.36 -0.38 3.22
N GLY A 192 -33.67 0.85 2.76
CA GLY A 192 -34.96 1.48 2.91
C GLY A 192 -35.96 1.02 1.85
N LEU A 193 -35.52 0.90 0.60
CA LEU A 193 -36.32 0.34 -0.49
C LEU A 193 -36.65 -1.13 -0.24
N ASP A 194 -35.67 -1.93 0.16
CA ASP A 194 -35.83 -3.36 0.49
C ASP A 194 -36.93 -3.61 1.54
N ARG A 195 -37.09 -2.69 2.50
CA ARG A 195 -38.11 -2.79 3.55
C ARG A 195 -39.51 -2.37 3.10
N ARG A 196 -39.64 -1.70 1.95
CA ARG A 196 -40.88 -1.01 1.56
C ARG A 196 -41.50 -1.52 0.27
N ILE A 197 -40.69 -1.94 -0.70
CA ILE A 197 -41.16 -2.35 -2.03
C ILE A 197 -40.58 -3.69 -2.44
N ALA A 198 -41.20 -4.33 -3.44
CA ALA A 198 -40.79 -5.65 -3.90
C ALA A 198 -39.50 -5.60 -4.72
N ASP A 199 -38.71 -6.67 -4.69
CA ASP A 199 -37.44 -6.80 -5.42
C ASP A 199 -37.56 -6.52 -6.90
N ALA A 200 -38.63 -7.03 -7.53
CA ALA A 200 -38.92 -6.79 -8.94
C ALA A 200 -39.17 -5.30 -9.24
N GLN A 201 -39.69 -4.53 -8.28
CA GLN A 201 -39.87 -3.09 -8.42
C GLN A 201 -38.53 -2.35 -8.28
N ILE A 202 -37.68 -2.75 -7.33
CA ILE A 202 -36.32 -2.22 -7.15
C ILE A 202 -35.49 -2.47 -8.43
N ALA A 203 -35.49 -3.71 -8.93
CA ALA A 203 -34.80 -4.11 -10.14
C ALA A 203 -35.30 -3.32 -11.38
N ALA A 204 -36.62 -3.13 -11.51
CA ALA A 204 -37.17 -2.34 -12.61
C ALA A 204 -36.78 -0.84 -12.53
N GLY A 205 -36.65 -0.29 -11.32
CA GLY A 205 -36.14 1.07 -11.11
C GLY A 205 -34.65 1.17 -11.47
N ALA A 206 -33.83 0.21 -11.02
CA ALA A 206 -32.41 0.13 -11.35
C ALA A 206 -32.17 -0.06 -12.87
N ASP A 207 -32.94 -0.92 -13.55
CA ASP A 207 -32.91 -1.09 -15.00
C ASP A 207 -33.21 0.23 -15.75
N SER A 208 -34.13 1.01 -15.20
CA SER A 208 -34.51 2.30 -15.78
C SER A 208 -33.41 3.33 -15.62
N ALA A 209 -32.81 3.42 -14.42
CA ALA A 209 -31.62 4.22 -14.13
C ALA A 209 -30.43 3.82 -15.02
N ASN A 210 -30.19 2.53 -15.22
CA ASN A 210 -29.16 2.02 -16.13
C ASN A 210 -29.39 2.46 -17.58
N GLY A 211 -30.63 2.37 -18.07
CA GLY A 211 -30.99 2.86 -19.39
C GLY A 211 -30.70 4.35 -19.56
N LEU A 212 -30.99 5.16 -18.53
CA LEU A 212 -30.67 6.60 -18.49
C LEU A 212 -29.15 6.82 -18.50
N ASN A 213 -28.39 6.07 -17.69
CA ASN A 213 -26.92 6.12 -17.64
C ASN A 213 -26.30 5.81 -19.01
N GLN A 214 -26.78 4.77 -19.70
CA GLN A 214 -26.33 4.41 -21.05
C GLN A 214 -26.60 5.52 -22.08
N MET A 215 -27.79 6.14 -22.01
CA MET A 215 -28.13 7.26 -22.89
C MET A 215 -27.27 8.49 -22.60
N LEU A 216 -26.95 8.75 -21.33
CA LEU A 216 -26.09 9.86 -20.92
C LEU A 216 -24.64 9.65 -21.36
N ARG A 217 -24.10 8.42 -21.24
CA ARG A 217 -22.81 8.03 -21.84
C ARG A 217 -22.80 8.28 -23.35
N GLY A 218 -23.87 7.90 -24.04
CA GLY A 218 -24.03 8.18 -25.47
C GLY A 218 -24.01 9.67 -25.78
N ALA A 219 -24.66 10.49 -24.94
CA ALA A 219 -24.67 11.94 -25.07
C ALA A 219 -23.29 12.57 -24.85
N LEU A 220 -22.54 12.14 -23.83
CA LEU A 220 -21.16 12.58 -23.59
C LEU A 220 -20.27 12.29 -24.81
N SER A 221 -20.33 11.06 -25.32
CA SER A 221 -19.57 10.64 -26.50
C SER A 221 -19.94 11.45 -27.76
N ALA A 222 -21.23 11.71 -27.98
CA ALA A 222 -21.70 12.41 -29.17
C ALA A 222 -21.46 13.93 -29.15
N THR A 223 -21.48 14.54 -27.96
CA THR A 223 -21.27 15.98 -27.80
C THR A 223 -19.79 16.34 -27.63
N GLY A 224 -18.98 15.41 -27.12
CA GLY A 224 -17.56 15.64 -26.85
C GLY A 224 -17.30 16.62 -25.70
N VAL A 225 -18.33 16.91 -24.90
CA VAL A 225 -18.21 17.72 -23.69
C VAL A 225 -17.39 16.99 -22.63
N ALA A 226 -16.85 17.72 -21.65
CA ALA A 226 -15.89 17.22 -20.65
C ALA A 226 -14.55 16.74 -21.21
N GLY A 227 -14.15 17.21 -22.40
CA GLY A 227 -12.84 16.90 -23.00
C GLY A 227 -11.63 17.45 -22.22
N ASP A 228 -11.87 18.35 -21.28
CA ASP A 228 -10.93 18.89 -20.30
C ASP A 228 -10.97 18.15 -18.95
N ASN A 229 -11.63 16.98 -18.88
CA ASN A 229 -11.90 16.24 -17.66
C ASN A 229 -12.66 17.07 -16.62
N TRP A 230 -13.59 17.91 -17.05
CA TRP A 230 -14.48 18.64 -16.16
C TRP A 230 -15.85 18.88 -16.80
N ILE A 231 -16.92 18.69 -16.05
CA ILE A 231 -18.29 18.99 -16.50
C ILE A 231 -18.67 20.36 -15.95
N SER A 232 -18.80 21.34 -16.84
CA SER A 232 -19.29 22.68 -16.52
C SER A 232 -20.81 22.79 -16.68
N VAL A 233 -21.41 23.87 -16.16
CA VAL A 233 -22.82 24.21 -16.43
C VAL A 233 -23.11 24.28 -17.94
N ALA A 234 -22.15 24.75 -18.75
CA ALA A 234 -22.31 24.79 -20.20
C ALA A 234 -22.38 23.39 -20.81
N ASP A 235 -21.61 22.44 -20.28
CA ASP A 235 -21.64 21.04 -20.69
C ASP A 235 -22.98 20.39 -20.32
N VAL A 236 -23.50 20.65 -19.12
CA VAL A 236 -24.85 20.20 -18.70
C VAL A 236 -25.92 20.72 -19.65
N VAL A 237 -25.86 21.99 -20.05
CA VAL A 237 -26.77 22.58 -21.04
C VAL A 237 -26.64 21.89 -22.40
N ALA A 238 -25.43 21.59 -22.84
CA ALA A 238 -25.17 20.90 -24.11
C ALA A 238 -25.68 19.45 -24.09
N LEU A 239 -25.47 18.71 -23.00
CA LEU A 239 -26.02 17.36 -22.79
C LEU A 239 -27.54 17.37 -22.82
N ASN A 240 -28.17 18.29 -22.08
CA ASN A 240 -29.62 18.45 -22.09
C ASN A 240 -30.15 18.79 -23.49
N GLY A 241 -29.47 19.70 -24.19
CA GLY A 241 -29.79 20.07 -25.57
C GLY A 241 -29.73 18.88 -26.52
N TYR A 242 -28.70 18.04 -26.39
CA TYR A 242 -28.57 16.81 -27.17
C TYR A 242 -29.72 15.84 -26.90
N LEU A 243 -30.06 15.57 -25.64
CA LEU A 243 -31.16 14.66 -25.29
C LEU A 243 -32.52 15.11 -25.85
N ARG A 244 -32.76 16.43 -25.91
CA ARG A 244 -34.01 17.04 -26.39
C ARG A 244 -34.08 17.25 -27.90
N ALA A 245 -32.95 17.25 -28.60
CA ALA A 245 -32.91 17.61 -30.01
C ALA A 245 -33.59 16.57 -30.93
N ASP A 246 -33.70 15.32 -30.49
CA ASP A 246 -34.34 14.23 -31.23
C ASP A 246 -35.58 13.71 -30.48
N ALA A 247 -36.73 13.71 -31.15
CA ALA A 247 -37.99 13.32 -30.53
C ALA A 247 -38.02 11.84 -30.10
N GLY A 248 -37.32 10.95 -30.81
CA GLY A 248 -37.24 9.53 -30.45
C GLY A 248 -36.40 9.31 -29.19
N ARG A 249 -35.27 10.01 -29.10
CA ARG A 249 -34.40 10.02 -27.92
C ARG A 249 -35.07 10.65 -26.72
N GLN A 250 -35.73 11.79 -26.89
CA GLN A 250 -36.48 12.43 -25.82
C GLN A 250 -37.59 11.51 -25.31
N ALA A 251 -38.34 10.84 -26.20
CA ALA A 251 -39.36 9.87 -25.80
C ALA A 251 -38.77 8.64 -25.09
N ALA A 252 -37.60 8.15 -25.50
CA ALA A 252 -36.91 7.05 -24.83
C ALA A 252 -36.43 7.46 -23.42
N TRP A 253 -35.88 8.67 -23.29
CA TRP A 253 -35.45 9.23 -22.01
C TRP A 253 -36.63 9.39 -21.05
N THR A 254 -37.71 10.06 -21.47
CA THR A 254 -38.92 10.23 -20.63
C THR A 254 -39.53 8.89 -20.21
N ARG A 255 -39.51 7.87 -21.09
CA ARG A 255 -40.03 6.54 -20.73
C ARG A 255 -39.20 5.85 -19.64
N LEU A 256 -37.87 6.01 -19.67
CA LEU A 256 -36.98 5.44 -18.66
C LEU A 256 -37.04 6.26 -17.37
N HIS A 257 -37.14 7.58 -17.46
CA HIS A 257 -37.40 8.45 -16.31
C HIS A 257 -38.68 8.03 -15.58
N GLY A 258 -39.76 7.86 -16.34
CA GLY A 258 -41.04 7.44 -15.81
C GLY A 258 -42.04 8.57 -15.70
N ASP A 259 -43.18 8.23 -15.10
CA ASP A 259 -44.31 9.10 -14.84
C ASP A 259 -44.90 8.64 -13.50
N ASP A 260 -45.26 9.59 -12.64
CA ASP A 260 -45.91 9.38 -11.34
C ASP A 260 -47.43 9.72 -11.39
N GLU A 261 -47.95 10.16 -12.54
CA GLU A 261 -49.36 10.46 -12.70
C GLU A 261 -50.26 9.20 -12.59
N LYS A 262 -51.44 9.37 -11.99
CA LYS A 262 -52.55 8.39 -11.95
C LYS A 262 -52.27 7.11 -11.13
N ARG A 263 -51.32 7.15 -10.18
CA ARG A 263 -51.01 6.06 -9.21
C ARG A 263 -50.36 4.82 -9.84
N LEU A 264 -49.73 4.94 -11.00
CA LEU A 264 -48.96 3.85 -11.60
C LEU A 264 -47.55 4.34 -11.93
N GLU A 265 -46.63 4.13 -11.00
CA GLU A 265 -45.23 4.48 -11.18
C GLU A 265 -44.59 3.60 -12.27
N THR A 266 -43.97 4.26 -13.24
CA THR A 266 -43.21 3.64 -14.32
C THR A 266 -41.76 4.14 -14.29
N GLY A 267 -40.86 3.47 -15.02
CA GLY A 267 -39.46 3.91 -15.12
C GLY A 267 -38.73 3.96 -13.76
N PHE A 268 -37.86 4.94 -13.61
CA PHE A 268 -37.11 5.24 -12.40
C PHE A 268 -38.02 5.66 -11.23
N HIS A 269 -39.19 6.26 -11.48
CA HIS A 269 -40.15 6.60 -10.43
C HIS A 269 -40.69 5.40 -9.63
N LYS A 270 -40.40 4.16 -10.04
CA LYS A 270 -40.66 2.94 -9.24
C LYS A 270 -39.86 2.83 -7.95
N VAL A 271 -38.80 3.61 -7.79
CA VAL A 271 -37.97 3.62 -6.57
C VAL A 271 -37.90 5.01 -5.94
N GLN A 272 -38.29 6.03 -6.68
CA GLN A 272 -38.32 7.41 -6.22
C GLN A 272 -39.50 7.59 -5.25
N ASN A 273 -39.24 8.19 -4.08
CA ASN A 273 -40.20 8.39 -2.99
C ASN A 273 -40.74 7.10 -2.33
N ASP A 274 -40.18 5.94 -2.64
CA ASP A 274 -40.61 4.63 -2.14
C ASP A 274 -39.88 4.13 -0.88
N GLY A 275 -39.08 4.99 -0.25
CA GLY A 275 -38.43 4.69 1.03
C GLY A 275 -36.92 4.54 1.00
N ALA A 276 -36.25 4.94 -0.09
CA ALA A 276 -34.80 4.98 -0.16
C ALA A 276 -34.19 5.74 1.03
N THR A 277 -33.09 5.23 1.59
CA THR A 277 -32.42 5.79 2.78
C THR A 277 -30.95 6.09 2.58
N THR A 278 -30.35 5.64 1.48
CA THR A 278 -28.97 5.93 1.12
C THR A 278 -28.80 7.42 0.90
N THR A 279 -27.74 7.99 1.47
CA THR A 279 -27.48 9.43 1.43
C THR A 279 -26.17 9.71 0.72
N PHE A 280 -26.22 10.68 -0.18
CA PHE A 280 -25.09 11.25 -0.91
C PHE A 280 -25.14 12.76 -0.78
N PHE A 281 -24.02 13.39 -0.45
CA PHE A 281 -23.83 14.83 -0.31
C PHE A 281 -24.79 15.46 0.70
N GLY A 282 -25.06 14.76 1.81
CA GLY A 282 -26.07 15.16 2.79
C GLY A 282 -27.53 14.96 2.34
N GLU A 283 -27.75 14.55 1.09
CA GLU A 283 -29.07 14.42 0.45
C GLU A 283 -29.46 12.97 0.19
N ASN A 284 -30.73 12.71 -0.12
CA ASN A 284 -31.16 11.36 -0.49
C ASN A 284 -30.65 11.00 -1.90
N LEU A 285 -29.95 9.86 -2.02
CA LEU A 285 -29.36 9.46 -3.30
C LEU A 285 -30.42 9.31 -4.40
N VAL A 286 -31.52 8.60 -4.11
CA VAL A 286 -32.54 8.28 -5.11
C VAL A 286 -33.44 9.48 -5.37
N ASN A 287 -33.93 10.12 -4.31
CA ASN A 287 -34.98 11.15 -4.41
C ASN A 287 -34.44 12.54 -4.74
N THR A 288 -33.13 12.76 -4.70
CA THR A 288 -32.53 14.09 -4.90
C THR A 288 -31.40 14.05 -5.92
N VAL A 289 -30.36 13.26 -5.66
CA VAL A 289 -29.15 13.26 -6.50
C VAL A 289 -29.41 12.59 -7.86
N ALA A 290 -29.85 11.32 -7.84
CA ALA A 290 -30.16 10.57 -9.05
C ALA A 290 -31.33 11.21 -9.81
N ASP A 291 -32.37 11.60 -9.08
CA ASP A 291 -33.50 12.34 -9.63
C ASP A 291 -33.09 13.60 -10.40
N GLY A 292 -32.29 14.47 -9.77
CA GLY A 292 -31.87 15.71 -10.40
C GLY A 292 -30.94 15.50 -11.60
N ILE A 293 -30.10 14.46 -11.60
CA ILE A 293 -29.33 14.04 -12.80
C ILE A 293 -30.30 13.59 -13.91
N TYR A 294 -31.26 12.74 -13.58
CA TYR A 294 -32.17 12.13 -14.55
C TYR A 294 -33.24 13.08 -15.09
N HIS A 295 -33.41 14.24 -14.46
CA HIS A 295 -34.15 15.39 -14.98
C HIS A 295 -33.46 16.12 -16.15
N LEU A 296 -32.26 15.70 -16.55
CA LEU A 296 -31.79 15.99 -17.91
C LEU A 296 -32.83 15.50 -18.94
N GLY A 297 -32.87 16.09 -20.12
CA GLY A 297 -33.96 15.88 -21.08
C GLY A 297 -35.19 16.77 -20.85
N PHE A 298 -35.36 17.38 -19.67
CA PHE A 298 -36.47 18.29 -19.37
C PHE A 298 -36.10 19.77 -19.54
N MET A 299 -37.09 20.66 -19.35
CA MET A 299 -36.95 22.07 -19.67
C MET A 299 -36.00 22.76 -18.69
N ILE A 300 -35.11 23.63 -19.18
CA ILE A 300 -34.30 24.49 -18.33
C ILE A 300 -34.97 25.85 -18.21
N LYS A 301 -35.06 26.36 -16.98
CA LYS A 301 -35.54 27.72 -16.69
C LYS A 301 -34.82 28.30 -15.49
N ASP A 302 -34.37 29.55 -15.60
CA ASP A 302 -33.70 30.30 -14.53
C ASP A 302 -32.51 29.57 -13.89
N GLY A 303 -31.77 28.76 -14.66
CA GLY A 303 -30.61 27.99 -14.16
C GLY A 303 -30.97 26.67 -13.46
N HIS A 304 -32.23 26.24 -13.53
CA HIS A 304 -32.72 24.97 -12.98
C HIS A 304 -33.33 24.09 -14.07
N LEU A 305 -33.28 22.79 -13.85
CA LEU A 305 -34.14 21.84 -14.55
C LEU A 305 -35.56 21.94 -13.98
N LEU A 306 -36.56 21.73 -14.82
CA LEU A 306 -37.96 21.63 -14.41
C LEU A 306 -38.40 20.17 -14.42
N ASN A 307 -39.25 19.78 -13.47
CA ASN A 307 -39.92 18.48 -13.51
C ASN A 307 -41.05 18.44 -14.56
N GLU A 308 -41.72 17.30 -14.65
CA GLU A 308 -42.84 17.03 -15.58
C GLU A 308 -43.99 18.03 -15.42
N ASP A 309 -44.23 18.50 -14.20
CA ASP A 309 -45.26 19.48 -13.84
C ASP A 309 -44.86 20.94 -14.10
N GLY A 310 -43.58 21.19 -14.41
CA GLY A 310 -43.03 22.52 -14.65
C GLY A 310 -42.54 23.26 -13.39
N ASP A 311 -42.48 22.56 -12.25
CA ASP A 311 -41.88 23.03 -11.01
C ASP A 311 -40.35 22.90 -11.03
N ARG A 312 -39.66 23.64 -10.17
CA ARG A 312 -38.19 23.65 -10.10
C ARG A 312 -37.67 22.35 -9.50
N ASN A 313 -36.67 21.77 -10.17
CA ASN A 313 -35.81 20.71 -9.64
C ASN A 313 -34.36 21.25 -9.46
N ALA A 314 -33.37 20.37 -9.53
CA ALA A 314 -31.95 20.65 -9.30
C ALA A 314 -31.42 21.81 -10.14
N SER A 315 -30.48 22.56 -9.55
CA SER A 315 -29.78 23.59 -10.29
C SER A 315 -28.81 22.94 -11.28
N LEU A 316 -28.46 23.67 -12.35
CA LEU A 316 -27.47 23.17 -13.31
C LEU A 316 -26.07 23.04 -12.69
N SER A 317 -25.76 23.78 -11.62
CA SER A 317 -24.51 23.62 -10.87
C SER A 317 -24.49 22.31 -10.09
N ASP A 318 -25.57 21.98 -9.37
CA ASP A 318 -25.63 20.73 -8.60
C ASP A 318 -25.49 19.51 -9.53
N VAL A 319 -26.19 19.54 -10.67
CA VAL A 319 -26.06 18.49 -11.68
C VAL A 319 -24.65 18.40 -12.24
N ALA A 320 -23.97 19.53 -12.46
CA ALA A 320 -22.57 19.52 -12.90
C ALA A 320 -21.67 18.88 -11.84
N ASP A 321 -21.84 19.22 -10.56
CA ASP A 321 -21.04 18.69 -9.46
C ASP A 321 -21.29 17.19 -9.23
N TRP A 322 -22.54 16.74 -9.26
CA TRP A 322 -22.87 15.32 -9.17
C TRP A 322 -22.32 14.53 -10.36
N LEU A 323 -22.44 15.06 -11.58
CA LEU A 323 -21.85 14.41 -12.75
C LEU A 323 -20.32 14.39 -12.68
N ASN A 324 -19.65 15.43 -12.17
CA ASN A 324 -18.21 15.40 -11.92
C ASN A 324 -17.83 14.34 -10.89
N TYR A 325 -18.66 14.12 -9.86
CA TYR A 325 -18.41 13.05 -8.89
C TYR A 325 -18.53 11.66 -9.54
N PHE A 326 -19.59 11.42 -10.34
CA PHE A 326 -19.92 10.10 -10.93
C PHE A 326 -19.36 9.82 -12.33
N LEU A 327 -18.79 10.80 -13.04
CA LEU A 327 -18.21 10.57 -14.36
C LEU A 327 -16.76 11.00 -14.55
N VAL A 328 -16.26 11.95 -13.78
CA VAL A 328 -14.93 12.53 -14.03
C VAL A 328 -13.87 11.84 -13.21
N ASP A 329 -12.86 11.31 -13.91
CA ASP A 329 -11.61 10.83 -13.34
C ASP A 329 -10.69 12.03 -13.05
N ALA A 330 -10.46 12.28 -11.76
CA ALA A 330 -9.58 13.33 -11.30
C ALA A 330 -8.10 12.89 -11.29
N SER A 331 -7.82 11.59 -11.37
CA SER A 331 -6.50 10.97 -11.23
C SER A 331 -5.75 10.98 -12.56
N THR A 332 -4.55 11.54 -12.61
CA THR A 332 -3.85 11.74 -13.89
C THR A 332 -2.35 11.44 -13.87
N THR A 333 -1.76 11.09 -12.72
CA THR A 333 -0.30 10.98 -12.62
C THR A 333 0.24 9.70 -13.24
N GLY A 334 -0.57 8.63 -13.28
CA GLY A 334 -0.15 7.30 -13.75
C GLY A 334 0.73 6.53 -12.76
N THR A 335 0.86 7.05 -11.53
CA THR A 335 1.55 6.44 -10.39
C THR A 335 0.52 5.94 -9.38
N GLY A 336 0.92 5.22 -8.32
CA GLY A 336 -0.06 4.79 -7.31
C GLY A 336 -0.65 5.97 -6.49
N LEU A 337 -0.11 7.20 -6.62
CA LEU A 337 -0.63 8.40 -5.93
C LEU A 337 -2.07 8.71 -6.35
N ASP A 338 -2.45 8.28 -7.56
CA ASP A 338 -3.81 8.29 -8.07
C ASP A 338 -4.80 7.58 -7.10
N ARG A 339 -4.32 6.62 -6.28
CA ARG A 339 -5.15 5.94 -5.26
C ARG A 339 -5.70 6.90 -4.21
N ILE A 340 -4.97 7.94 -3.81
CA ILE A 340 -5.46 8.93 -2.83
C ILE A 340 -6.69 9.65 -3.41
N VAL A 341 -6.61 10.07 -4.67
CA VAL A 341 -7.65 10.80 -5.39
C VAL A 341 -8.87 9.90 -5.63
N ASP A 342 -8.64 8.66 -6.04
CA ASP A 342 -9.68 7.66 -6.25
C ASP A 342 -10.44 7.37 -4.95
N MET A 343 -9.72 7.23 -3.83
CA MET A 343 -10.34 6.98 -2.52
C MET A 343 -11.16 8.16 -2.03
N ILE A 344 -10.72 9.41 -2.23
CA ILE A 344 -11.53 10.61 -1.92
C ILE A 344 -12.88 10.55 -2.65
N LYS A 345 -12.88 10.14 -3.92
CA LYS A 345 -14.08 10.00 -4.76
C LYS A 345 -14.94 8.77 -4.45
N SER A 346 -14.44 7.78 -3.70
CA SER A 346 -15.19 6.57 -3.34
C SER A 346 -15.48 6.43 -1.84
N ASP A 347 -14.92 7.30 -1.00
CA ASP A 347 -15.11 7.24 0.46
C ASP A 347 -16.58 7.41 0.83
N ARG A 348 -17.12 6.43 1.57
CA ARG A 348 -18.54 6.40 1.96
C ARG A 348 -18.89 7.50 2.94
N GLY A 349 -17.97 7.85 3.82
CA GLY A 349 -18.12 8.89 4.82
C GLY A 349 -18.16 10.29 4.19
N LEU A 350 -17.23 10.59 3.29
CA LEU A 350 -17.26 11.82 2.49
C LEU A 350 -18.50 11.87 1.61
N ALA A 351 -18.78 10.80 0.86
CA ALA A 351 -19.96 10.72 0.02
C ALA A 351 -21.24 10.98 0.82
N ARG A 352 -21.31 10.58 2.10
CA ARG A 352 -22.47 10.81 2.96
C ARG A 352 -22.56 12.24 3.49
N ASN A 353 -21.44 12.83 3.90
CA ASN A 353 -21.42 14.02 4.76
C ASN A 353 -20.88 15.29 4.09
N THR A 354 -20.30 15.19 2.90
CA THR A 354 -19.60 16.29 2.22
C THR A 354 -20.26 16.61 0.88
N GLU A 355 -20.37 17.88 0.52
CA GLU A 355 -20.96 18.27 -0.76
C GLU A 355 -20.15 17.74 -1.95
N ALA A 356 -20.82 17.44 -3.07
CA ALA A 356 -20.14 16.93 -4.26
C ALA A 356 -19.09 17.92 -4.79
N PHE A 357 -19.40 19.22 -4.74
CA PHE A 357 -18.48 20.28 -5.11
C PHE A 357 -17.16 20.18 -4.34
N ASP A 358 -17.23 20.10 -3.01
CA ASP A 358 -16.07 20.03 -2.13
C ASP A 358 -15.25 18.76 -2.38
N ILE A 359 -15.89 17.60 -2.52
CA ILE A 359 -15.21 16.35 -2.87
C ILE A 359 -14.48 16.50 -4.22
N ASN A 360 -15.12 17.12 -5.21
CA ASN A 360 -14.52 17.35 -6.52
C ASN A 360 -13.32 18.31 -6.44
N GLN A 361 -13.40 19.39 -5.66
CA GLN A 361 -12.30 20.33 -5.49
C GLN A 361 -11.14 19.71 -4.71
N GLY A 362 -11.41 19.01 -3.61
CA GLY A 362 -10.38 18.32 -2.81
C GLY A 362 -9.64 17.25 -3.62
N ALA A 363 -10.37 16.43 -4.39
CA ALA A 363 -9.77 15.44 -5.30
C ALA A 363 -8.90 16.09 -6.38
N LYS A 364 -9.33 17.22 -6.94
CA LYS A 364 -8.57 17.98 -7.94
C LYS A 364 -7.30 18.59 -7.36
N ALA A 365 -7.38 19.14 -6.14
CA ALA A 365 -6.24 19.66 -5.41
C ALA A 365 -5.21 18.55 -5.12
N ALA A 366 -5.68 17.41 -4.59
CA ALA A 366 -4.86 16.22 -4.34
C ALA A 366 -4.14 15.74 -5.62
N ASN A 367 -4.83 15.63 -6.75
CA ASN A 367 -4.19 15.24 -8.01
C ASN A 367 -3.13 16.24 -8.48
N ALA A 368 -3.39 17.54 -8.33
CA ALA A 368 -2.41 18.57 -8.69
C ALA A 368 -1.16 18.52 -7.78
N LEU A 369 -1.35 18.29 -6.47
CA LEU A 369 -0.24 18.07 -5.52
C LEU A 369 0.54 16.82 -5.88
N ASN A 370 -0.15 15.70 -6.17
CA ASN A 370 0.46 14.45 -6.62
C ASN A 370 1.32 14.66 -7.88
N GLN A 371 0.84 15.43 -8.85
CA GLN A 371 1.63 15.71 -10.05
C GLN A 371 2.91 16.48 -9.74
N ILE A 372 2.87 17.44 -8.80
CA ILE A 372 4.08 18.15 -8.36
C ILE A 372 5.04 17.18 -7.65
N ILE A 373 4.54 16.24 -6.84
CA ILE A 373 5.37 15.20 -6.21
C ILE A 373 6.08 14.36 -7.27
N VAL A 374 5.38 13.89 -8.30
CA VAL A 374 5.99 13.14 -9.41
C VAL A 374 7.09 13.95 -10.09
N ASP A 375 6.84 15.24 -10.34
CA ASP A 375 7.83 16.13 -10.96
C ASP A 375 9.05 16.36 -10.05
N LEU A 376 8.86 16.43 -8.73
CA LEU A 376 9.94 16.55 -7.74
C LEU A 376 10.80 15.28 -7.74
N ILE A 377 10.18 14.11 -7.66
CA ILE A 377 10.85 12.80 -7.73
C ILE A 377 11.70 12.70 -9.00
N GLY A 378 11.13 13.05 -10.16
CA GLY A 378 11.85 13.05 -11.43
C GLY A 378 13.03 14.03 -11.49
N LYS A 379 12.97 15.16 -10.77
CA LYS A 379 14.04 16.18 -10.71
C LYS A 379 15.15 15.81 -9.74
N THR A 380 14.83 15.25 -8.59
CA THR A 380 15.81 14.85 -7.56
C THR A 380 16.44 13.50 -7.87
N GLY A 381 15.75 12.65 -8.63
CA GLY A 381 16.08 11.24 -8.72
C GLY A 381 15.70 10.48 -7.45
N ALA A 382 14.84 11.06 -6.60
CA ALA A 382 14.27 10.32 -5.47
C ALA A 382 13.59 9.05 -6.01
N HIS A 383 13.63 7.94 -5.27
CA HIS A 383 13.11 6.64 -5.75
C HIS A 383 13.86 6.06 -6.97
N ALA A 384 15.03 6.57 -7.40
CA ALA A 384 15.78 5.97 -8.50
C ALA A 384 16.23 4.52 -8.20
N ASP A 385 16.38 4.21 -6.92
CA ASP A 385 16.68 2.88 -6.36
C ASP A 385 15.41 2.11 -5.94
N GLY A 386 14.21 2.67 -6.15
CA GLY A 386 12.95 2.08 -5.71
C GLY A 386 12.46 2.56 -4.33
N TRP A 387 13.16 3.48 -3.66
CA TRP A 387 12.75 3.96 -2.34
C TRP A 387 13.05 5.46 -2.11
N ILE A 388 12.04 6.21 -1.69
CA ILE A 388 12.14 7.60 -1.26
C ILE A 388 12.62 7.62 0.19
N THR A 389 13.75 8.26 0.42
CA THR A 389 14.38 8.37 1.75
C THR A 389 13.96 9.65 2.46
N VAL A 390 14.20 9.75 3.77
CA VAL A 390 14.02 11.00 4.51
C VAL A 390 14.90 12.13 3.94
N GLU A 391 16.14 11.84 3.58
CA GLU A 391 17.06 12.81 2.97
C GLU A 391 16.57 13.28 1.60
N GLU A 392 16.07 12.35 0.78
CA GLU A 392 15.49 12.66 -0.52
C GLU A 392 14.20 13.49 -0.36
N LEU A 393 13.37 13.14 0.61
CA LEU A 393 12.19 13.91 0.98
C LEU A 393 12.56 15.33 1.43
N VAL A 394 13.62 15.50 2.22
CA VAL A 394 14.13 16.82 2.61
C VAL A 394 14.64 17.60 1.40
N GLN A 395 15.29 16.94 0.44
CA GLN A 395 15.72 17.58 -0.81
C GLN A 395 14.53 18.02 -1.67
N MET A 396 13.52 17.16 -1.81
CA MET A 396 12.25 17.49 -2.48
C MET A 396 11.58 18.69 -1.79
N ASN A 397 11.53 18.71 -0.45
CA ASN A 397 10.96 19.81 0.32
C ASN A 397 11.71 21.14 0.07
N ARG A 398 13.05 21.11 0.04
CA ARG A 398 13.86 22.30 -0.25
C ARG A 398 13.56 22.85 -1.65
N LEU A 399 13.39 21.99 -2.66
CA LEU A 399 13.04 22.45 -4.01
C LEU A 399 11.70 23.19 -4.06
N VAL A 400 10.71 22.74 -3.29
CA VAL A 400 9.43 23.45 -3.16
C VAL A 400 9.64 24.81 -2.50
N ARG A 401 10.38 24.85 -1.38
CA ARG A 401 10.54 26.05 -0.54
C ARG A 401 11.44 27.12 -1.14
N ASP A 402 12.46 26.74 -1.90
CA ASP A 402 13.42 27.67 -2.50
C ASP A 402 12.86 28.35 -3.77
N ASP A 403 11.78 27.81 -4.36
CA ASP A 403 11.06 28.40 -5.50
C ASP A 403 9.76 29.05 -5.04
N ALA A 404 9.74 30.38 -4.96
CA ALA A 404 8.58 31.13 -4.48
C ALA A 404 7.29 30.91 -5.30
N ALA A 405 7.39 30.60 -6.59
CA ALA A 405 6.22 30.31 -7.42
C ALA A 405 5.69 28.90 -7.14
N LEU A 406 6.59 27.93 -6.99
CA LEU A 406 6.24 26.55 -6.65
C LEU A 406 5.68 26.46 -5.24
N LEU A 407 6.29 27.13 -4.26
CA LEU A 407 5.78 27.21 -2.90
C LEU A 407 4.37 27.79 -2.86
N LYS A 408 4.13 28.91 -3.58
CA LYS A 408 2.79 29.50 -3.64
C LYS A 408 1.78 28.56 -4.28
N GLN A 409 2.14 27.93 -5.40
CA GLN A 409 1.28 26.95 -6.05
C GLN A 409 0.95 25.79 -5.10
N TRP A 410 1.95 25.30 -4.37
CA TRP A 410 1.80 24.22 -3.40
C TRP A 410 0.83 24.62 -2.28
N THR A 411 1.06 25.77 -1.63
CA THR A 411 0.20 26.23 -0.53
C THR A 411 -1.21 26.55 -0.99
N ASP A 412 -1.40 27.11 -2.19
CA ASP A 412 -2.74 27.36 -2.75
C ASP A 412 -3.50 26.04 -3.01
N LEU A 413 -2.78 24.97 -3.36
CA LEU A 413 -3.38 23.64 -3.58
C LEU A 413 -3.60 22.88 -2.27
N HIS A 414 -2.70 22.99 -1.30
CA HIS A 414 -2.90 22.48 0.05
C HIS A 414 -4.17 23.09 0.65
N GLY A 415 -4.29 24.42 0.53
CA GLY A 415 -5.44 25.17 1.00
C GLY A 415 -5.21 25.78 2.37
N ASP A 416 -6.29 26.34 2.89
CA ASP A 416 -6.38 26.99 4.20
C ASP A 416 -7.75 26.63 4.79
N ASP A 417 -7.77 26.35 6.10
CA ASP A 417 -8.98 26.14 6.91
C ASP A 417 -9.24 27.30 7.89
N GLU A 418 -8.38 28.32 7.93
CA GLU A 418 -8.53 29.50 8.79
C GLU A 418 -9.49 30.53 8.16
N GLY A 419 -10.62 30.79 8.84
CA GLY A 419 -11.60 31.81 8.48
C GLY A 419 -12.91 31.27 7.90
N ASP A 420 -13.52 32.03 6.98
CA ASP A 420 -14.86 31.73 6.42
C ASP A 420 -14.80 30.96 5.08
N GLU A 421 -13.61 30.67 4.54
CA GLU A 421 -13.41 30.09 3.20
C GLU A 421 -12.45 28.90 3.22
N THR A 422 -13.01 27.68 3.20
CA THR A 422 -12.25 26.44 2.96
C THR A 422 -11.75 26.41 1.51
N SER A 423 -10.50 26.01 1.28
CA SER A 423 -9.91 25.89 -0.07
C SER A 423 -8.98 24.68 -0.21
N GLY A 424 -8.56 24.37 -1.46
CA GLY A 424 -7.53 23.35 -1.72
C GLY A 424 -7.91 21.94 -1.29
N TYR A 425 -6.97 21.22 -0.68
CA TYR A 425 -7.19 19.88 -0.14
C TYR A 425 -8.13 19.90 1.08
N HIS A 426 -8.17 21.01 1.83
CA HIS A 426 -8.99 21.14 3.03
C HIS A 426 -10.50 21.07 2.75
N PHE A 427 -10.96 21.14 1.50
CA PHE A 427 -12.36 20.86 1.13
C PHE A 427 -12.84 19.47 1.57
N VAL A 428 -11.95 18.48 1.70
CA VAL A 428 -12.31 17.12 2.13
C VAL A 428 -11.83 16.78 3.55
N GLN A 429 -10.93 17.57 4.11
CA GLN A 429 -10.38 17.34 5.45
C GLN A 429 -11.41 17.65 6.54
N GLY A 430 -11.48 16.80 7.57
CA GLY A 430 -12.40 16.95 8.70
C GLY A 430 -13.88 16.71 8.36
N ASN A 431 -14.19 16.35 7.10
CA ASN A 431 -15.56 16.28 6.59
C ASN A 431 -16.15 14.85 6.62
N GLY A 432 -15.61 14.01 7.50
CA GLY A 432 -16.18 12.69 7.79
C GLY A 432 -15.70 11.58 6.88
N ALA A 433 -14.50 11.71 6.30
CA ALA A 433 -13.80 10.60 5.64
C ALA A 433 -13.70 9.39 6.58
N THR A 434 -13.80 8.18 6.02
CA THR A 434 -13.84 6.93 6.81
C THR A 434 -12.80 5.91 6.37
N THR A 435 -12.15 6.13 5.24
CA THR A 435 -11.10 5.27 4.71
C THR A 435 -9.84 5.47 5.52
N ASN A 436 -9.26 4.37 6.01
CA ASN A 436 -8.01 4.39 6.76
C ASN A 436 -6.87 3.73 5.97
N PHE A 437 -5.67 4.30 6.09
CA PHE A 437 -4.40 3.70 5.69
C PHE A 437 -3.42 3.83 6.87
N PHE A 438 -2.57 2.84 7.10
CA PHE A 438 -1.60 2.86 8.22
C PHE A 438 -2.28 3.06 9.60
N GLY A 439 -3.48 2.49 9.78
CA GLY A 439 -4.30 2.68 10.99
C GLY A 439 -4.82 4.11 11.20
N ARG A 440 -4.62 5.01 10.23
CA ARG A 440 -4.95 6.45 10.31
C ARG A 440 -5.90 6.83 9.19
N ASN A 441 -6.65 7.92 9.38
CA ASN A 441 -7.55 8.41 8.33
C ASN A 441 -6.74 8.82 7.09
N LEU A 442 -7.16 8.33 5.92
CA LEU A 442 -6.48 8.62 4.65
C LEU A 442 -6.46 10.11 4.37
N VAL A 443 -7.61 10.76 4.50
CA VAL A 443 -7.78 12.16 4.11
C VAL A 443 -7.22 13.06 5.20
N ASP A 444 -7.60 12.81 6.45
CA ASP A 444 -7.33 13.72 7.56
C ASP A 444 -5.93 13.57 8.14
N THR A 445 -5.16 12.56 7.74
CA THR A 445 -3.84 12.31 8.34
C THR A 445 -2.78 11.90 7.32
N VAL A 446 -3.05 10.88 6.52
CA VAL A 446 -2.03 10.34 5.60
C VAL A 446 -1.81 11.27 4.41
N GLY A 447 -2.89 11.62 3.71
CA GLY A 447 -2.88 12.56 2.59
C GLY A 447 -2.46 13.95 3.06
N ASP A 448 -3.07 14.45 4.15
CA ASP A 448 -2.66 15.69 4.81
C ASP A 448 -1.15 15.73 5.09
N GLY A 449 -0.60 14.71 5.76
CA GLY A 449 0.82 14.68 6.09
C GLY A 449 1.74 14.54 4.87
N ILE A 450 1.34 13.84 3.80
CA ILE A 450 2.07 13.87 2.51
C ILE A 450 2.06 15.28 1.93
N TYR A 451 0.92 15.95 1.96
CA TYR A 451 0.73 17.27 1.36
C TYR A 451 1.32 18.41 2.19
N HIS A 452 1.77 18.12 3.42
CA HIS A 452 2.65 18.98 4.19
C HIS A 452 4.11 19.00 3.69
N LEU A 453 4.46 18.21 2.67
CA LEU A 453 5.64 18.51 1.86
C LEU A 453 5.55 19.99 1.41
N GLY A 454 6.64 20.74 1.39
CA GLY A 454 6.63 22.20 1.16
C GLY A 454 6.59 23.04 2.44
N PHE A 455 6.22 22.46 3.60
CA PHE A 455 6.17 23.17 4.87
C PHE A 455 7.51 23.11 5.64
N GLU A 456 7.59 23.90 6.72
CA GLU A 456 8.80 23.97 7.54
C GLU A 456 9.05 22.62 8.23
N ILE A 457 10.31 22.20 8.28
CA ILE A 457 10.73 20.99 8.98
C ILE A 457 11.44 21.39 10.27
N ARG A 458 11.02 20.81 11.39
CA ARG A 458 11.67 20.96 12.69
C ARG A 458 11.59 19.65 13.47
N ASP A 459 12.71 19.25 14.08
CA ASP A 459 12.81 18.04 14.91
C ASP A 459 12.27 16.76 14.21
N GLY A 460 12.63 16.57 12.93
CA GLY A 460 12.24 15.40 12.14
C GLY A 460 10.76 15.34 11.75
N ARG A 461 10.03 16.46 11.85
CA ARG A 461 8.60 16.57 11.49
C ARG A 461 8.34 17.74 10.57
N PHE A 462 7.34 17.59 9.70
CA PHE A 462 6.71 18.75 9.07
C PHE A 462 5.90 19.52 10.11
N LEU A 463 5.88 20.85 9.98
CA LEU A 463 4.99 21.71 10.74
C LEU A 463 3.76 22.06 9.88
N ASN A 464 2.60 22.19 10.52
CA ASN A 464 1.42 22.76 9.87
C ASN A 464 1.52 24.30 9.75
N GLU A 465 0.49 24.92 9.20
CA GLU A 465 0.34 26.37 9.00
C GLU A 465 0.56 27.19 10.29
N ASP A 466 0.15 26.63 11.43
CA ASP A 466 0.30 27.23 12.77
C ASP A 466 1.68 27.03 13.40
N GLY A 467 2.56 26.25 12.76
CA GLY A 467 3.86 25.87 13.29
C GLY A 467 3.81 24.74 14.34
N ASN A 468 2.68 24.01 14.44
CA ASN A 468 2.53 22.82 15.26
C ASN A 468 3.09 21.59 14.53
N PRO A 469 3.66 20.59 15.24
CA PRO A 469 4.17 19.38 14.60
C PRO A 469 3.05 18.53 13.97
N ASN A 470 3.20 18.20 12.69
CA ASN A 470 2.39 17.23 11.95
C ASN A 470 3.17 15.90 11.81
N ALA A 471 3.08 15.23 10.66
CA ALA A 471 3.69 13.94 10.37
C ALA A 471 5.22 13.97 10.44
N THR A 472 5.80 12.83 10.83
CA THR A 472 7.26 12.67 10.79
C THR A 472 7.74 12.52 9.35
N LEU A 473 9.00 12.89 9.10
CA LEU A 473 9.60 12.67 7.78
C LEU A 473 9.63 11.19 7.41
N SER A 474 9.80 10.30 8.40
CA SER A 474 9.78 8.85 8.22
C SER A 474 8.41 8.38 7.75
N ASP A 475 7.34 8.82 8.43
CA ASP A 475 5.96 8.49 8.04
C ASP A 475 5.69 8.92 6.60
N VAL A 476 6.03 10.17 6.25
CA VAL A 476 5.77 10.70 4.90
C VAL A 476 6.59 10.00 3.84
N ALA A 477 7.86 9.66 4.11
CA ALA A 477 8.67 8.87 3.19
C ALA A 477 8.04 7.49 2.95
N THR A 478 7.64 6.79 4.02
CA THR A 478 6.93 5.50 3.94
C THR A 478 5.63 5.61 3.15
N TRP A 479 4.79 6.60 3.43
CA TRP A 479 3.53 6.79 2.71
C TRP A 479 3.75 7.13 1.24
N LEU A 480 4.74 7.96 0.93
CA LEU A 480 5.10 8.26 -0.45
C LEU A 480 5.61 7.02 -1.17
N ASN A 481 6.38 6.14 -0.54
CA ASN A 481 6.77 4.88 -1.17
C ASN A 481 5.60 3.95 -1.42
N PHE A 482 4.65 3.91 -0.49
CA PHE A 482 3.42 3.16 -0.65
C PHE A 482 2.57 3.66 -1.80
N PHE A 483 2.29 4.96 -1.82
CA PHE A 483 1.45 5.52 -2.87
C PHE A 483 2.22 5.69 -4.17
N TYR A 484 3.51 5.96 -4.19
CA TYR A 484 4.23 6.10 -5.45
C TYR A 484 4.44 4.73 -6.12
N GLY A 485 4.73 3.69 -5.34
CA GLY A 485 4.87 2.30 -5.76
C GLY A 485 3.55 1.68 -6.22
N LYS A 486 3.65 0.59 -7.01
CA LYS A 486 2.48 -0.20 -7.48
C LYS A 486 2.33 -1.54 -6.75
N ALA A 487 3.24 -1.84 -5.82
CA ALA A 487 3.25 -3.10 -5.10
C ALA A 487 2.04 -3.21 -4.14
N PRO A 488 1.54 -4.43 -3.89
CA PRO A 488 0.61 -4.68 -2.79
C PRO A 488 1.26 -4.27 -1.45
N ILE A 489 0.49 -3.73 -0.50
CA ILE A 489 0.99 -3.44 0.86
C ILE A 489 0.38 -4.39 1.88
N VAL A 490 1.20 -4.77 2.84
CA VAL A 490 0.82 -5.47 4.06
C VAL A 490 1.19 -4.58 5.24
N LEU A 491 0.23 -4.33 6.13
CA LEU A 491 0.39 -3.43 7.27
C LEU A 491 0.14 -4.18 8.57
N GLY A 492 1.05 -4.05 9.53
CA GLY A 492 0.83 -4.38 10.94
C GLY A 492 0.23 -3.21 11.73
N ASP A 493 0.15 -3.37 13.05
CA ASP A 493 -0.35 -2.41 14.01
C ASP A 493 0.70 -2.05 15.08
N GLU A 494 0.30 -1.58 16.25
CA GLU A 494 1.24 -1.22 17.35
C GLU A 494 1.49 -2.40 18.32
N ALA A 495 0.99 -3.58 18.00
CA ALA A 495 1.21 -4.81 18.75
C ALA A 495 2.10 -5.78 17.97
N ALA A 496 2.70 -6.75 18.68
CA ALA A 496 3.47 -7.81 18.03
C ALA A 496 2.60 -8.58 17.00
N ASN A 497 3.03 -8.56 15.75
CA ASN A 497 2.35 -9.16 14.61
C ASN A 497 3.13 -10.36 14.05
N THR A 498 2.40 -11.21 13.32
CA THR A 498 2.99 -12.24 12.47
C THR A 498 2.45 -12.02 11.06
N ILE A 499 3.34 -11.61 10.16
CA ILE A 499 3.02 -11.21 8.80
C ILE A 499 3.72 -12.18 7.85
N ASN A 500 2.95 -12.75 6.92
CA ASN A 500 3.49 -13.56 5.83
C ASN A 500 3.02 -12.93 4.51
N GLY A 501 3.96 -12.50 3.68
CA GLY A 501 3.71 -12.11 2.30
C GLY A 501 3.56 -13.32 1.38
N ASP A 502 3.47 -13.06 0.08
CA ASP A 502 3.23 -14.03 -0.97
C ASP A 502 4.34 -14.06 -2.03
N GLU A 503 4.06 -14.57 -3.23
CA GLU A 503 5.07 -14.80 -4.30
C GLU A 503 5.29 -13.54 -5.18
N ARG A 504 4.75 -12.39 -4.78
CA ARG A 504 4.85 -11.12 -5.50
C ARG A 504 5.69 -10.17 -4.67
N GLY A 505 6.41 -9.27 -5.35
CA GLY A 505 7.07 -8.17 -4.64
C GLY A 505 6.06 -7.27 -3.94
N GLU A 506 6.15 -7.22 -2.61
CA GLU A 506 5.26 -6.55 -1.69
C GLU A 506 5.96 -5.44 -0.92
N GLN A 507 5.16 -4.54 -0.35
CA GLN A 507 5.64 -3.62 0.67
C GLN A 507 5.05 -4.04 2.00
N ILE A 508 5.89 -4.30 2.98
CA ILE A 508 5.49 -4.75 4.31
C ILE A 508 5.97 -3.73 5.33
N ASN A 509 5.05 -3.20 6.13
CA ASN A 509 5.37 -2.38 7.29
C ASN A 509 4.74 -3.03 8.52
N ALA A 510 5.56 -3.57 9.42
CA ALA A 510 5.08 -4.31 10.57
C ALA A 510 4.60 -3.40 11.72
N GLY A 511 5.05 -2.15 11.75
CA GLY A 511 4.51 -1.13 12.66
C GLY A 511 5.27 -1.05 13.97
N GLY A 512 4.60 -1.28 15.10
CA GLY A 512 5.22 -1.30 16.41
C GLY A 512 4.94 -2.60 17.14
N GLY A 513 5.84 -3.03 18.00
CA GLY A 513 5.78 -4.36 18.62
C GLY A 513 7.03 -5.16 18.30
N ASN A 514 7.06 -6.43 18.70
CA ASN A 514 8.15 -7.32 18.31
C ASN A 514 7.59 -8.27 17.25
N ASP A 515 7.83 -7.93 16.00
CA ASP A 515 7.12 -8.52 14.87
C ASP A 515 7.87 -9.71 14.27
N THR A 516 7.13 -10.57 13.59
CA THR A 516 7.69 -11.66 12.78
C THR A 516 7.16 -11.50 11.37
N VAL A 517 8.05 -11.18 10.43
CA VAL A 517 7.72 -10.96 9.01
C VAL A 517 8.45 -11.97 8.14
N ALA A 518 7.73 -12.59 7.22
CA ALA A 518 8.29 -13.31 6.07
C ALA A 518 7.74 -12.68 4.79
N GLY A 519 8.59 -12.13 3.93
CA GLY A 519 8.21 -11.49 2.65
C GLY A 519 7.67 -12.50 1.64
N GLY A 520 8.31 -13.66 1.54
CA GLY A 520 7.84 -14.74 0.69
C GLY A 520 8.69 -14.83 -0.56
N GLY A 521 8.11 -14.55 -1.72
CA GLY A 521 8.83 -14.52 -2.99
C GLY A 521 8.56 -13.24 -3.77
N GLY A 522 9.44 -12.91 -4.70
CA GLY A 522 9.43 -11.60 -5.37
C GLY A 522 10.30 -10.59 -4.63
N ASN A 523 10.49 -9.42 -5.24
CA ASN A 523 11.36 -8.39 -4.67
C ASN A 523 10.56 -7.55 -3.66
N ASP A 524 10.75 -7.85 -2.39
CA ASP A 524 10.02 -7.27 -1.29
C ASP A 524 10.70 -6.05 -0.72
N LEU A 525 9.88 -5.21 -0.11
CA LEU A 525 10.33 -4.14 0.74
C LEU A 525 9.76 -4.32 2.13
N ILE A 526 10.62 -4.47 3.12
CA ILE A 526 10.21 -4.78 4.49
C ILE A 526 10.71 -3.70 5.45
N TYR A 527 9.79 -3.13 6.22
CA TYR A 527 10.08 -2.27 7.36
C TYR A 527 9.53 -2.88 8.65
N GLY A 528 10.40 -3.22 9.60
CA GLY A 528 10.01 -3.76 10.91
C GLY A 528 9.33 -2.70 11.76
N GLY A 529 10.01 -1.56 11.94
CA GLY A 529 9.43 -0.41 12.63
C GLY A 529 9.95 -0.28 14.05
N TRP A 530 9.08 -0.33 15.06
CA TRP A 530 9.50 -0.18 16.47
C TRP A 530 9.43 -1.48 17.24
N GLY A 531 10.57 -1.96 17.73
CA GLY A 531 10.68 -3.07 18.66
C GLY A 531 11.76 -4.04 18.19
N SER A 532 11.79 -5.23 18.77
CA SER A 532 12.78 -6.24 18.38
C SER A 532 12.14 -7.23 17.42
N ASP A 533 12.41 -7.04 16.14
CA ASP A 533 11.72 -7.72 15.05
C ASP A 533 12.52 -8.90 14.49
N SER A 534 11.80 -9.81 13.85
CA SER A 534 12.34 -10.94 13.10
C SER A 534 11.84 -10.85 11.66
N LEU A 535 12.67 -10.34 10.76
CA LEU A 535 12.31 -10.04 9.37
C LEU A 535 13.06 -10.97 8.41
N SER A 536 12.35 -11.56 7.45
CA SER A 536 12.91 -12.35 6.36
C SER A 536 12.38 -11.82 5.03
N GLY A 537 13.25 -11.53 4.07
CA GLY A 537 12.89 -11.20 2.68
C GLY A 537 12.30 -12.41 1.97
N GLY A 538 13.10 -13.45 1.79
CA GLY A 538 12.67 -14.70 1.16
C GLY A 538 13.35 -14.87 -0.20
N ASP A 539 12.59 -15.25 -1.23
CA ASP A 539 13.11 -15.40 -2.59
C ASP A 539 12.98 -14.08 -3.36
N GLY A 540 14.07 -13.40 -3.74
CA GLY A 540 13.96 -12.14 -4.48
C GLY A 540 15.13 -11.20 -4.22
N GLU A 541 15.17 -10.06 -4.89
CA GLU A 541 16.08 -8.98 -4.47
C GLU A 541 15.33 -8.06 -3.50
N ASP A 542 15.57 -8.25 -2.21
CA ASP A 542 14.80 -7.63 -1.14
C ASP A 542 15.50 -6.42 -0.53
N LEU A 543 14.69 -5.48 -0.05
CA LEU A 543 15.15 -4.30 0.65
C LEU A 543 14.55 -4.25 2.06
N ILE A 544 15.40 -4.43 3.07
CA ILE A 544 14.99 -4.64 4.46
C ILE A 544 15.49 -3.51 5.34
N TYR A 545 14.57 -2.95 6.14
CA TYR A 545 14.80 -1.94 7.16
C TYR A 545 14.31 -2.52 8.50
N GLY A 546 15.23 -2.77 9.45
CA GLY A 546 14.86 -3.23 10.79
C GLY A 546 14.02 -2.19 11.53
N GLY A 547 14.54 -0.97 11.60
CA GLY A 547 13.90 0.12 12.33
C GLY A 547 14.60 0.34 13.66
N THR A 548 13.84 0.54 14.74
CA THR A 548 14.41 0.74 16.08
C THR A 548 14.21 -0.49 16.94
N GLY A 549 15.23 -0.89 17.68
CA GLY A 549 15.26 -2.07 18.53
C GLY A 549 16.38 -2.99 18.08
N ASN A 550 16.46 -4.18 18.67
CA ASN A 550 17.49 -5.15 18.27
C ASN A 550 16.84 -6.20 17.38
N ASP A 551 17.11 -6.12 16.08
CA ASP A 551 16.39 -6.89 15.07
C ASP A 551 17.18 -8.11 14.58
N SER A 552 16.46 -9.08 14.03
CA SER A 552 17.01 -10.22 13.29
C SER A 552 16.57 -10.11 11.84
N LEU A 553 17.48 -9.76 10.95
CA LEU A 553 17.23 -9.45 9.55
C LEU A 553 17.86 -10.52 8.66
N ALA A 554 17.03 -11.21 7.88
CA ALA A 554 17.43 -12.20 6.90
C ALA A 554 17.01 -11.76 5.48
N GLY A 555 17.94 -11.73 4.53
CA GLY A 555 17.70 -11.42 3.13
C GLY A 555 16.99 -12.60 2.47
N GLY A 556 17.74 -13.68 2.24
CA GLY A 556 17.19 -14.93 1.73
C GLY A 556 17.91 -15.35 0.47
N ASP A 557 17.17 -15.76 -0.57
CA ASP A 557 17.73 -16.08 -1.87
C ASP A 557 17.68 -14.83 -2.76
N GLY A 558 18.82 -14.25 -3.14
CA GLY A 558 18.88 -13.09 -4.03
C GLY A 558 20.00 -12.13 -3.70
N ASN A 559 19.97 -10.92 -4.27
CA ASN A 559 20.95 -9.89 -3.91
C ASN A 559 20.23 -8.85 -3.05
N ASP A 560 20.39 -8.97 -1.74
CA ASP A 560 19.58 -8.23 -0.78
C ASP A 560 20.29 -6.99 -0.23
N ILE A 561 19.48 -6.03 0.19
CA ILE A 561 19.94 -4.78 0.77
C ILE A 561 19.34 -4.62 2.16
N PHE A 562 20.20 -4.60 3.17
CA PHE A 562 19.85 -4.14 4.50
C PHE A 562 20.19 -2.67 4.62
N ARG A 563 19.19 -1.85 4.92
CA ARG A 563 19.39 -0.40 4.99
C ARG A 563 19.38 0.10 6.43
N VAL A 564 20.39 0.91 6.74
CA VAL A 564 20.61 1.46 8.08
C VAL A 564 20.75 2.98 7.99
N THR A 565 20.03 3.70 8.85
CA THR A 565 20.05 5.17 8.91
C THR A 565 20.70 5.72 10.19
N GLY A 566 20.89 4.88 11.21
CA GLY A 566 21.95 4.94 12.22
C GLY A 566 22.27 6.30 12.87
N ASN A 567 21.26 7.05 13.31
CA ASN A 567 21.38 8.21 14.22
C ASN A 567 22.18 9.44 13.74
N THR A 568 21.45 10.45 13.26
CA THR A 568 21.61 11.84 13.74
C THR A 568 20.30 12.59 13.57
N ASP A 569 19.32 12.31 14.45
CA ASP A 569 18.21 13.20 14.91
C ASP A 569 17.15 12.43 15.75
N CYS A 570 17.05 11.10 15.63
CA CYS A 570 15.98 10.28 16.26
C CYS A 570 16.42 9.32 17.39
N GLY A 571 17.73 9.08 17.58
CA GLY A 571 18.25 8.04 18.47
C GLY A 571 18.94 6.91 17.72
N PHE A 572 19.73 6.11 18.45
CA PHE A 572 20.41 4.92 17.94
C PHE A 572 19.38 3.82 17.62
N GLU A 573 19.46 3.24 16.42
CA GLU A 573 18.49 2.27 15.90
C GLU A 573 18.56 0.94 16.67
N GLY A 574 19.75 0.50 17.10
CA GLY A 574 19.89 -0.66 17.97
C GLY A 574 21.00 -1.59 17.49
N TYR A 575 21.06 -2.80 18.06
CA TYR A 575 22.09 -3.79 17.76
C TYR A 575 21.48 -5.00 17.06
N ASP A 576 21.67 -5.07 15.74
CA ASP A 576 20.96 -6.04 14.92
C ASP A 576 21.82 -7.27 14.60
N LYS A 577 21.16 -8.25 14.00
CA LYS A 577 21.76 -9.40 13.34
C LYS A 577 21.38 -9.37 11.88
N TYR A 578 22.39 -9.48 11.02
CA TYR A 578 22.23 -9.48 9.57
C TYR A 578 22.58 -10.88 9.04
N ASP A 579 21.74 -11.43 8.18
CA ASP A 579 22.00 -12.68 7.44
C ASP A 579 21.59 -12.50 5.98
N GLY A 580 22.57 -12.27 5.09
CA GLY A 580 22.32 -12.06 3.66
C GLY A 580 21.73 -13.28 2.97
N GLY A 581 22.09 -14.49 3.41
CA GLY A 581 21.66 -15.71 2.74
C GLY A 581 22.46 -15.98 1.46
N ALA A 582 21.77 -16.26 0.36
CA ALA A 582 22.35 -16.69 -0.90
C ALA A 582 22.32 -15.58 -1.95
N GLY A 583 23.48 -14.99 -2.22
CA GLY A 583 23.67 -14.16 -3.41
C GLY A 583 24.77 -13.16 -3.19
N ARG A 584 24.49 -11.87 -3.35
CA ARG A 584 25.45 -10.81 -3.05
C ARG A 584 24.77 -9.68 -2.30
N ASP A 585 25.00 -9.69 -1.00
CA ASP A 585 24.19 -8.92 -0.07
C ASP A 585 24.97 -7.73 0.47
N ARG A 586 24.24 -6.68 0.81
CA ARG A 586 24.84 -5.40 1.19
C ARG A 586 24.15 -4.83 2.42
N ILE A 587 24.94 -4.35 3.37
CA ILE A 587 24.46 -3.35 4.34
C ILE A 587 24.78 -1.98 3.76
N VAL A 588 23.77 -1.11 3.62
CA VAL A 588 23.93 0.22 3.03
C VAL A 588 23.55 1.30 4.03
N ALA A 589 24.51 2.16 4.32
CA ALA A 589 24.36 3.27 5.26
C ALA A 589 23.90 4.55 4.56
N TYR A 590 22.88 5.19 5.12
CA TYR A 590 22.33 6.46 4.65
C TYR A 590 22.15 7.47 5.79
N GLY A 591 22.15 8.76 5.47
CA GLY A 591 21.91 9.82 6.45
C GLY A 591 23.17 10.63 6.79
N GLY A 592 23.18 11.31 7.93
CA GLY A 592 24.30 12.13 8.38
C GLY A 592 25.46 11.28 8.89
N LYS A 593 25.51 11.08 10.20
CA LYS A 593 26.35 10.05 10.83
C LYS A 593 25.53 8.76 10.94
N VAL A 594 26.19 7.62 10.74
CA VAL A 594 25.53 6.32 10.79
C VAL A 594 26.30 5.38 11.73
N ASP A 595 25.66 4.95 12.80
CA ASP A 595 26.08 3.80 13.60
C ASP A 595 25.27 2.57 13.17
N ILE A 596 25.95 1.56 12.64
CA ILE A 596 25.40 0.23 12.35
C ILE A 596 25.71 -0.64 13.57
N GLY A 597 24.71 -0.89 14.42
CA GLY A 597 24.89 -1.69 15.61
C GLY A 597 24.91 -3.18 15.31
N LEU A 598 25.84 -3.90 15.93
CA LEU A 598 26.05 -5.34 15.72
C LEU A 598 26.19 -6.05 17.06
N THR A 599 25.49 -7.17 17.23
CA THR A 599 25.75 -8.10 18.35
C THR A 599 26.78 -9.17 18.00
N ALA A 600 26.93 -9.47 16.71
CA ALA A 600 27.94 -10.35 16.14
C ALA A 600 27.94 -10.18 14.61
N PHE A 601 29.09 -10.41 13.98
CA PHE A 601 29.20 -10.43 12.53
C PHE A 601 30.31 -11.38 12.10
N ALA A 602 30.08 -12.20 11.08
CA ALA A 602 31.05 -13.17 10.59
C ALA A 602 30.80 -13.54 9.12
N PRO A 603 31.77 -14.16 8.42
CA PRO A 603 31.59 -14.59 7.03
C PRO A 603 30.37 -15.49 6.76
N LYS A 604 29.89 -16.21 7.78
CA LYS A 604 28.70 -17.07 7.69
C LYS A 604 27.39 -16.28 7.55
N ASN A 605 27.40 -14.98 7.86
CA ASN A 605 26.25 -14.09 7.74
C ASN A 605 25.97 -13.71 6.29
N GLY A 606 26.80 -14.10 5.31
CA GLY A 606 26.49 -13.91 3.90
C GLY A 606 26.47 -12.46 3.41
N VAL A 607 26.98 -11.47 4.17
CA VAL A 607 27.02 -10.07 3.71
C VAL A 607 28.39 -9.72 3.16
N GLU A 608 28.50 -9.58 1.83
CA GLU A 608 29.76 -9.30 1.15
C GLU A 608 30.16 -7.83 1.16
N THR A 609 29.21 -6.90 1.32
CA THR A 609 29.51 -5.46 1.23
C THR A 609 28.90 -4.64 2.37
N VAL A 610 29.68 -3.73 2.94
CA VAL A 610 29.15 -2.57 3.69
C VAL A 610 29.40 -1.33 2.86
N ASP A 611 28.34 -0.64 2.48
CA ASP A 611 28.38 0.53 1.59
C ASP A 611 28.01 1.81 2.34
N ALA A 612 29.01 2.64 2.60
CA ALA A 612 28.89 3.95 3.24
C ALA A 612 28.83 5.11 2.24
N SER A 613 28.67 4.84 0.94
CA SER A 613 28.61 5.91 -0.07
C SER A 613 27.36 6.78 0.01
N GLY A 614 26.28 6.26 0.60
CA GLY A 614 25.02 6.97 0.85
C GLY A 614 25.04 7.89 2.07
N ALA A 615 26.06 7.81 2.94
CA ALA A 615 26.16 8.61 4.16
C ALA A 615 26.88 9.95 3.90
N GLY A 616 26.32 11.04 4.42
CA GLY A 616 26.88 12.40 4.41
C GLY A 616 27.96 12.64 5.48
N GLY A 617 28.24 11.67 6.33
CA GLY A 617 29.14 11.72 7.48
C GLY A 617 29.79 10.37 7.79
N PRO A 618 30.50 10.24 8.92
CA PRO A 618 31.17 8.99 9.31
C PRO A 618 30.17 7.85 9.52
N VAL A 619 30.55 6.66 9.05
CA VAL A 619 29.87 5.40 9.30
C VAL A 619 30.71 4.53 10.24
N ARG A 620 30.07 3.97 11.27
CA ARG A 620 30.71 3.12 12.28
C ARG A 620 29.94 1.81 12.43
N LEU A 621 30.66 0.70 12.33
CA LEU A 621 30.21 -0.63 12.73
C LEU A 621 30.45 -0.73 14.24
N LEU A 622 29.39 -0.78 15.03
CA LEU A 622 29.44 -0.62 16.49
C LEU A 622 29.00 -1.89 17.21
N GLY A 623 29.90 -2.50 17.96
CA GLY A 623 29.60 -3.56 18.92
C GLY A 623 28.83 -3.05 20.14
N ASP A 624 28.22 -3.98 20.87
CA ASP A 624 27.42 -3.69 22.06
C ASP A 624 28.28 -3.59 23.34
N TRP A 625 27.74 -3.99 24.50
CA TRP A 625 28.46 -3.99 25.78
C TRP A 625 28.90 -5.41 26.22
N ALA A 626 28.76 -6.39 25.33
CA ALA A 626 29.13 -7.77 25.56
C ALA A 626 30.37 -8.16 24.72
N ASP A 627 30.99 -9.29 25.07
CA ASP A 627 32.11 -9.86 24.30
C ASP A 627 31.64 -10.24 22.88
N ASN A 628 31.97 -9.43 21.88
CA ASN A 628 31.54 -9.57 20.49
C ASN A 628 32.58 -10.30 19.62
N LEU A 629 32.08 -11.01 18.60
CA LEU A 629 32.89 -11.46 17.46
C LEU A 629 32.47 -10.65 16.25
N LEU A 630 33.36 -9.77 15.77
CA LEU A 630 33.16 -8.92 14.60
C LEU A 630 34.21 -9.28 13.55
N ASP A 631 33.86 -10.16 12.62
CA ASP A 631 34.74 -10.69 11.58
C ASP A 631 34.29 -10.26 10.18
N PHE A 632 34.99 -9.26 9.64
CA PHE A 632 34.75 -8.68 8.32
C PHE A 632 35.70 -9.23 7.25
N SER A 633 36.38 -10.36 7.51
CA SER A 633 37.40 -10.89 6.60
C SER A 633 36.87 -11.32 5.22
N ALA A 634 35.55 -11.50 5.08
CA ALA A 634 34.87 -11.77 3.81
C ALA A 634 34.10 -10.56 3.25
N THR A 635 34.18 -9.40 3.90
CA THR A 635 33.38 -8.23 3.60
C THR A 635 34.24 -7.12 3.00
N THR A 636 33.70 -6.42 2.01
CA THR A 636 34.33 -5.24 1.38
C THR A 636 33.65 -3.98 1.87
N PHE A 637 34.44 -2.98 2.26
CA PHE A 637 33.92 -1.66 2.63
C PHE A 637 34.00 -0.69 1.45
N ILE A 638 32.90 0.01 1.19
CA ILE A 638 32.83 1.12 0.23
C ILE A 638 32.61 2.41 1.02
N GLY A 639 33.43 3.43 0.75
CA GLY A 639 33.38 4.69 1.50
C GLY A 639 34.23 4.66 2.77
N LYS A 640 33.88 5.49 3.75
CA LYS A 640 34.62 5.62 5.02
C LYS A 640 33.87 4.91 6.14
N VAL A 641 34.32 3.70 6.45
CA VAL A 641 33.78 2.86 7.52
C VAL A 641 34.84 2.73 8.61
N SER A 642 34.41 2.78 9.87
CA SER A 642 35.24 2.44 11.04
C SER A 642 34.60 1.29 11.81
N ILE A 643 35.41 0.47 12.45
CA ILE A 643 34.98 -0.62 13.32
C ILE A 643 35.23 -0.20 14.77
N ASP A 644 34.24 -0.36 15.63
CA ASP A 644 34.29 -0.04 17.06
C ASP A 644 33.68 -1.22 17.83
N GLY A 645 34.46 -1.91 18.65
CA GLY A 645 33.99 -3.06 19.44
C GLY A 645 32.99 -2.66 20.53
N GLY A 646 32.98 -1.39 20.95
CA GLY A 646 32.11 -0.93 22.02
C GLY A 646 32.69 -1.31 23.39
N GLY A 647 32.01 -2.18 24.13
CA GLY A 647 32.53 -2.70 25.39
C GLY A 647 32.38 -4.20 25.49
N GLY A 648 33.27 -4.85 26.23
CA GLY A 648 33.39 -6.31 26.22
C GLY A 648 34.83 -6.69 25.92
N GLN A 649 35.14 -7.98 26.01
CA GLN A 649 36.39 -8.51 25.47
C GLN A 649 36.15 -8.95 24.04
N ASP A 650 36.40 -8.05 23.10
CA ASP A 650 35.98 -8.22 21.73
C ASP A 650 37.05 -8.92 20.90
N ARG A 651 36.59 -9.66 19.89
CA ARG A 651 37.45 -10.16 18.82
C ARG A 651 37.04 -9.52 17.51
N ILE A 652 37.90 -8.63 17.03
CA ILE A 652 37.68 -7.82 15.83
C ILE A 652 38.67 -8.27 14.75
N ILE A 653 38.14 -8.63 13.59
CA ILE A 653 38.92 -9.00 12.40
C ILE A 653 38.48 -8.06 11.27
N GLY A 654 39.44 -7.29 10.74
CA GLY A 654 39.26 -6.36 9.64
C GLY A 654 38.97 -7.03 8.29
N SER A 655 38.78 -6.18 7.29
CA SER A 655 38.62 -6.55 5.90
C SER A 655 39.96 -6.89 5.25
N SER A 656 40.00 -6.99 3.91
CA SER A 656 41.29 -7.07 3.17
C SER A 656 41.79 -5.71 2.70
N GLY A 657 41.07 -4.64 3.05
CA GLY A 657 41.36 -3.26 2.73
C GLY A 657 42.13 -2.57 3.85
N ALA A 658 42.25 -1.24 3.75
CA ALA A 658 42.82 -0.44 4.84
C ALA A 658 41.70 -0.07 5.82
N ASP A 659 41.79 -0.55 7.05
CA ASP A 659 40.74 -0.43 8.05
C ASP A 659 41.08 0.60 9.14
N VAL A 660 40.04 1.14 9.78
CA VAL A 660 40.15 1.93 11.01
C VAL A 660 39.39 1.18 12.09
N MET A 661 40.10 0.72 13.12
CA MET A 661 39.54 -0.13 14.17
C MET A 661 39.79 0.44 15.57
N LEU A 662 38.80 0.31 16.43
CA LEU A 662 38.83 0.62 17.86
C LEU A 662 38.33 -0.62 18.63
N GLY A 663 39.16 -1.17 19.52
CA GLY A 663 38.76 -2.27 20.42
C GLY A 663 37.66 -1.83 21.37
N GLY A 664 37.94 -0.79 22.16
CA GLY A 664 36.94 -0.15 23.02
C GLY A 664 37.23 -0.38 24.49
N TYR A 665 36.23 -0.81 25.26
CA TYR A 665 36.40 -1.14 26.68
C TYR A 665 36.54 -2.65 26.89
N GLY A 666 37.71 -3.12 27.30
CA GLY A 666 37.93 -4.50 27.68
C GLY A 666 39.26 -5.01 27.14
N ALA A 667 39.54 -6.29 27.30
CA ALA A 667 40.78 -6.87 26.80
C ALA A 667 40.51 -7.47 25.42
N ASP A 668 40.86 -6.72 24.38
CA ASP A 668 40.41 -6.97 23.02
C ASP A 668 41.47 -7.71 22.19
N ILE A 669 41.00 -8.40 21.15
CA ILE A 669 41.83 -9.09 20.17
C ILE A 669 41.55 -8.47 18.80
N LEU A 670 42.55 -7.83 18.21
CA LEU A 670 42.43 -7.02 16.99
C LEU A 670 43.33 -7.59 15.88
N ASP A 671 42.74 -8.05 14.77
CA ASP A 671 43.45 -8.51 13.57
C ASP A 671 43.06 -7.63 12.38
N GLY A 672 43.94 -6.71 11.98
CA GLY A 672 43.72 -5.84 10.79
C GLY A 672 43.77 -6.60 9.45
N ARG A 673 44.21 -7.87 9.47
CA ARG A 673 44.41 -8.71 8.29
C ARG A 673 45.48 -8.18 7.35
N ALA A 674 45.09 -7.76 6.16
CA ALA A 674 45.97 -7.28 5.11
C ALA A 674 45.42 -5.93 4.72
N GLY A 675 46.30 -4.94 4.56
CA GLY A 675 45.83 -3.58 4.50
C GLY A 675 46.95 -2.65 4.89
N ASN A 676 46.61 -1.40 5.16
CA ASN A 676 47.48 -0.53 5.95
C ASN A 676 46.56 0.06 7.01
N ASP A 677 46.53 -0.60 8.16
CA ASP A 677 45.43 -0.42 9.09
C ASP A 677 45.78 0.59 10.17
N ARG A 678 44.76 1.24 10.71
CA ARG A 678 44.90 2.11 11.88
C ARG A 678 44.09 1.51 13.02
N ILE A 679 44.79 1.07 14.06
CA ILE A 679 44.21 0.27 15.13
C ILE A 679 44.42 1.00 16.47
N SER A 680 43.37 1.04 17.29
CA SER A 680 43.39 1.49 18.68
C SER A 680 42.88 0.34 19.55
N GLY A 681 43.62 -0.04 20.58
CA GLY A 681 43.17 -1.03 21.57
C GLY A 681 42.02 -0.50 22.41
N GLY A 682 42.13 0.75 22.84
CA GLY A 682 41.21 1.36 23.78
C GLY A 682 41.70 1.17 25.21
N SER A 683 40.84 0.67 26.09
CA SER A 683 41.18 0.44 27.49
C SER A 683 41.11 -1.03 27.85
N GLY A 684 42.20 -1.57 28.36
CA GLY A 684 42.29 -2.96 28.78
C GLY A 684 43.69 -3.47 28.48
N GLY A 685 43.85 -4.79 28.42
CA GLY A 685 45.11 -5.40 28.00
C GLY A 685 44.93 -6.07 26.66
N ASP A 686 45.25 -5.35 25.59
CA ASP A 686 44.83 -5.69 24.24
C ASP A 686 45.86 -6.52 23.51
N THR A 687 45.41 -7.33 22.55
CA THR A 687 46.27 -8.17 21.71
C THR A 687 46.07 -7.81 20.24
N PHE A 688 47.12 -7.29 19.62
CA PHE A 688 47.17 -6.98 18.19
C PHE A 688 47.80 -8.15 17.43
N LEU A 689 47.03 -8.81 16.57
CA LEU A 689 47.43 -9.96 15.76
C LEU A 689 47.97 -9.52 14.40
N PHE A 690 49.07 -10.13 13.97
CA PHE A 690 49.69 -9.87 12.68
C PHE A 690 49.94 -11.18 11.91
N GLY A 691 49.32 -11.28 10.72
CA GLY A 691 49.41 -12.43 9.81
C GLY A 691 50.71 -12.48 9.00
N LYS A 692 50.72 -12.97 7.76
CA LYS A 692 51.95 -12.97 6.91
C LYS A 692 52.13 -11.74 6.03
N ALA A 693 51.04 -11.01 5.80
CA ALA A 693 50.97 -9.92 4.82
C ALA A 693 50.15 -8.75 5.39
N TRP A 694 50.45 -8.36 6.63
CA TRP A 694 49.72 -7.30 7.32
C TRP A 694 49.93 -5.92 6.72
N GLY A 695 51.00 -5.72 5.94
CA GLY A 695 51.24 -4.44 5.27
C GLY A 695 51.89 -3.43 6.22
N ARG A 696 51.36 -2.21 6.28
CA ARG A 696 51.91 -1.11 7.10
C ARG A 696 50.87 -0.56 8.06
N ASP A 697 50.90 -1.07 9.28
CA ASP A 697 49.87 -0.78 10.27
C ASP A 697 50.34 0.24 11.29
N VAL A 698 49.39 0.96 11.85
CA VAL A 698 49.60 1.98 12.88
C VAL A 698 48.77 1.64 14.10
N VAL A 699 49.43 1.30 15.21
CA VAL A 699 48.79 1.13 16.52
C VAL A 699 48.92 2.44 17.30
N THR A 700 47.80 2.98 17.75
CA THR A 700 47.73 4.40 18.14
C THR A 700 47.85 4.68 19.64
N ASP A 701 47.65 3.68 20.48
CA ASP A 701 47.52 3.79 21.93
C ASP A 701 48.18 2.64 22.71
N PHE A 702 49.08 1.89 22.06
CA PHE A 702 49.77 0.74 22.66
C PHE A 702 50.42 1.10 24.02
N GLN A 703 50.08 0.33 25.05
CA GLN A 703 50.58 0.45 26.42
C GLN A 703 51.58 -0.66 26.76
N ASP A 704 52.83 -0.25 26.97
CA ASP A 704 53.92 -1.12 27.43
C ASP A 704 53.54 -1.91 28.70
N GLY A 705 53.80 -3.23 28.69
CA GLY A 705 53.53 -4.15 29.78
C GLY A 705 52.05 -4.47 30.03
N VAL A 706 51.14 -3.88 29.25
CA VAL A 706 49.69 -4.09 29.32
C VAL A 706 49.21 -4.78 28.03
N ASP A 707 49.56 -4.21 26.88
CA ASP A 707 49.18 -4.71 25.56
C ASP A 707 50.23 -5.67 24.99
N ARG A 708 49.83 -6.42 23.95
CA ARG A 708 50.68 -7.42 23.29
C ARG A 708 50.55 -7.40 21.78
N LEU A 709 51.67 -7.66 21.11
CA LEU A 709 51.77 -7.92 19.67
C LEU A 709 51.93 -9.42 19.45
N ASP A 710 50.99 -10.06 18.77
CA ASP A 710 51.05 -11.48 18.41
C ASP A 710 51.51 -11.66 16.97
N LEU A 711 52.72 -12.21 16.82
CA LEU A 711 53.42 -12.41 15.55
C LEU A 711 53.66 -13.90 15.25
N ARG A 712 52.93 -14.80 15.92
CA ARG A 712 53.07 -16.25 15.68
C ARG A 712 52.67 -16.61 14.25
N ASP A 713 51.59 -16.02 13.76
CA ASP A 713 51.06 -16.28 12.41
C ASP A 713 51.89 -15.60 11.31
N ALA A 714 52.66 -14.56 11.67
CA ALA A 714 53.73 -13.97 10.87
C ALA A 714 54.96 -14.88 10.69
N GLY A 715 55.08 -15.94 11.48
CA GLY A 715 56.23 -16.84 11.48
C GLY A 715 57.44 -16.30 12.26
N VAL A 716 57.27 -15.27 13.07
CA VAL A 716 58.35 -14.70 13.91
C VAL A 716 58.50 -15.56 15.15
N THR A 717 59.61 -16.29 15.27
CA THR A 717 59.84 -17.19 16.43
C THR A 717 60.75 -16.62 17.52
N LYS A 718 61.46 -15.51 17.23
CA LYS A 718 62.42 -14.88 18.16
C LYS A 718 62.42 -13.37 17.97
N LEU A 719 62.41 -12.64 19.10
CA LEU A 719 62.37 -11.17 19.11
C LEU A 719 63.53 -10.52 18.33
N LYS A 720 64.72 -11.14 18.40
CA LYS A 720 65.92 -10.65 17.72
C LYS A 720 65.84 -10.68 16.18
N ASP A 721 64.86 -11.40 15.63
CA ASP A 721 64.67 -11.53 14.19
C ASP A 721 63.91 -10.30 13.64
N LEU A 722 63.17 -9.56 14.50
CA LEU A 722 62.52 -8.30 14.16
C LEU A 722 63.51 -7.14 14.00
N HIS A 723 63.17 -6.17 13.15
CA HIS A 723 63.92 -4.91 13.03
C HIS A 723 63.13 -3.78 13.71
N ILE A 724 63.61 -3.36 14.88
CA ILE A 724 62.97 -2.32 15.69
C ILE A 724 63.79 -1.03 15.63
N ALA A 725 63.16 0.08 15.20
CA ALA A 725 63.81 1.37 15.02
C ALA A 725 62.93 2.52 15.55
N ALA A 726 63.58 3.59 16.03
CA ALA A 726 62.87 4.79 16.46
C ALA A 726 62.58 5.70 15.25
N ILE A 727 61.33 6.17 15.12
CA ILE A 727 60.92 7.20 14.16
C ILE A 727 60.33 8.36 14.94
N GLY A 728 61.13 9.40 15.18
CA GLY A 728 60.70 10.50 16.05
C GLY A 728 60.48 10.02 17.50
N ASN A 729 59.24 10.11 17.98
CA ASN A 729 58.82 9.62 19.31
C ASN A 729 58.15 8.22 19.26
N ASP A 730 58.08 7.62 18.07
CA ASP A 730 57.35 6.39 17.81
C ASP A 730 58.33 5.21 17.61
N ALA A 731 57.83 3.99 17.76
CA ALA A 731 58.58 2.77 17.49
C ALA A 731 58.07 2.11 16.21
N SER A 732 58.97 1.86 15.25
CA SER A 732 58.69 1.07 14.05
C SER A 732 59.27 -0.33 14.20
N ILE A 733 58.46 -1.35 13.92
CA ILE A 733 58.81 -2.77 13.95
C ILE A 733 58.59 -3.31 12.54
N SER A 734 59.61 -3.92 11.95
CA SER A 734 59.51 -4.47 10.59
C SER A 734 59.96 -5.93 10.47
N TRP A 735 59.26 -6.67 9.62
CA TRP A 735 59.49 -8.10 9.35
C TRP A 735 59.03 -8.47 7.93
N GLU A 736 59.92 -9.10 7.15
CA GLU A 736 59.66 -9.61 5.79
C GLU A 736 58.93 -8.62 4.83
N GLY A 737 59.17 -7.31 5.00
CA GLY A 737 58.59 -6.26 4.17
C GLY A 737 57.31 -5.61 4.70
N ASN A 738 56.80 -6.08 5.85
CA ASN A 738 55.71 -5.47 6.60
C ASN A 738 56.26 -4.54 7.70
N GLU A 739 55.45 -3.59 8.15
CA GLU A 739 55.80 -2.57 9.16
C GLU A 739 54.64 -2.36 10.14
N ILE A 740 54.97 -2.18 11.42
CA ILE A 740 54.05 -1.75 12.48
C ILE A 740 54.64 -0.48 13.09
N LEU A 741 53.85 0.60 13.13
CA LEU A 741 54.20 1.84 13.81
C LEU A 741 53.40 1.95 15.11
N LEU A 742 54.09 1.92 16.24
CA LEU A 742 53.50 2.18 17.56
C LEU A 742 53.65 3.66 17.89
N VAL A 743 52.54 4.41 17.86
CA VAL A 743 52.53 5.85 18.07
C VAL A 743 52.79 6.18 19.54
N GLY A 744 53.74 7.07 19.81
CA GLY A 744 54.07 7.53 21.15
C GLY A 744 54.84 6.53 22.03
N VAL A 745 55.19 5.35 21.51
CA VAL A 745 55.94 4.31 22.21
C VAL A 745 57.42 4.41 21.87
N LYS A 746 58.30 4.39 22.88
CA LYS A 746 59.75 4.37 22.63
C LYS A 746 60.25 2.95 22.49
N THR A 747 61.20 2.75 21.59
CA THR A 747 61.84 1.43 21.38
C THR A 747 62.55 0.87 22.61
N ALA A 748 62.94 1.72 23.56
CA ALA A 748 63.58 1.31 24.81
C ALA A 748 62.60 0.75 25.85
N ASP A 749 61.30 1.02 25.68
CA ASP A 749 60.25 0.59 26.60
C ASP A 749 59.79 -0.84 26.22
N LEU A 750 59.89 -1.22 24.94
CA LEU A 750 59.51 -2.55 24.45
C LEU A 750 60.41 -3.69 24.98
N GLY A 751 59.79 -4.72 25.58
CA GLY A 751 60.40 -5.92 26.12
C GLY A 751 59.74 -7.22 25.65
N ILE A 752 60.31 -8.37 26.03
CA ILE A 752 59.81 -9.69 25.58
C ILE A 752 58.36 -10.00 26.03
N SER A 753 57.86 -9.33 27.07
CA SER A 753 56.48 -9.46 27.56
C SER A 753 55.43 -8.92 26.61
N ASP A 754 55.83 -7.99 25.73
CA ASP A 754 54.95 -7.27 24.81
C ASP A 754 54.76 -8.04 23.50
N PHE A 755 55.44 -9.18 23.34
CA PHE A 755 55.42 -10.00 22.13
C PHE A 755 54.96 -11.42 22.42
N ILE A 756 54.11 -11.96 21.55
CA ILE A 756 53.77 -13.37 21.47
C ILE A 756 54.41 -13.92 20.18
N LEU A 757 55.35 -14.85 20.32
CA LEU A 757 56.25 -15.35 19.26
C LEU A 757 56.26 -16.89 19.16
#